data_AF-A0A4Y3KE00-F1
#
_entry.id   AF-A0A4Y3KE00-F1
#
_cell.length_a   1.000
_cell.length_b   1.000
_cell.length_c   1.000
_cell.angle_alpha   90.00
_cell.angle_beta   90.00
_cell.angle_gamma   90.00
#
_symmetry.space_group_name_H-M   'P 1'
#
loop_
_entity.id
_entity.type
_entity.pdbx_description
1 polymer ?
#
loop_
_entity_poly.entity_id
_entity_poly.type
_entity_poly.pdbx_seq_one_letter_code
_entity_poly.pdbx_strand_id
1 'polypeptide(L)'
;MRLAPGREDEPVVLNDREPHERITLVVTNTGDRPVQVGSHVHLPDANPALDLDRVAAHGFRLDLPSGTSRRFEPGASARVDAVTIRGARRVPGLQRDKADGGALGPVPAAPAASSGPRTGLAVTRARYAALYGPTTGDQLRLADTDLWVEVTEDRTVGGDEAVFGGGKSVRESMAQGTTSRAAGALDTVITNAVVLDWWGVVRADVGIRDGRIVALGRAGNPDVADGVHPDLHIGPSTDVISGEGRILTAGGIDSHVHLLSPSQVHEALATGLTTIVGGGTGPSEGSKATTVTPGAWHLGTIHRALDALPVNVLLLAKGNTVSDEGLDEQALAGAAGFKVHEDWGSTPAAIDAALRAADRWGLQVALHSDSLNEAGFVESTLAAIGGRSIHAFHAEGAGGGHAPDILTVASHANVIPGSTNPTLPHTVNTVAEHLDMLMVCHHLNPHVPEDLAFAESRIRATTIAAEDVLHDLGAMSITSSDAQAMGRIGEVVTRTWQVAHVMKARRGALGTDEPADNLRARRYVAKYTINPAVAHGIDAHVGSVEPGKLADLVLWEPRFFGIRPSVVLKGGAIAWAALGDPNASIPSPQPVLMRPAFGDAIAPELSMTFVAPAALEDGLADRLGLRRTLAAVADTRGVGKADMRLNDAMPRIDIDPESFAIDVDGERIAPAPADRLPLAQLYTMF
;
A
#
# COMPACT_ATOMS: atom_id res chain seq x y z
N MET A 1 2.52 -11.69 -16.17
CA MET A 1 1.07 -11.48 -16.40
C MET A 1 0.53 -12.67 -17.18
N ARG A 2 -0.65 -13.17 -16.81
CA ARG A 2 -1.44 -14.14 -17.57
C ARG A 2 -2.71 -13.40 -17.95
N LEU A 3 -3.05 -13.41 -19.23
CA LEU A 3 -4.34 -12.88 -19.67
C LEU A 3 -5.40 -13.90 -19.29
N ALA A 4 -6.60 -13.44 -18.90
CA ALA A 4 -7.71 -14.24 -18.37
C ALA A 4 -7.63 -15.73 -18.74
N PRO A 5 -7.09 -16.60 -17.86
CA PRO A 5 -6.73 -17.97 -18.22
C PRO A 5 -7.92 -18.74 -18.81
N GLY A 6 -7.76 -19.25 -20.04
CA GLY A 6 -8.83 -19.93 -20.79
C GLY A 6 -9.81 -19.01 -21.52
N ARG A 7 -9.58 -17.69 -21.50
CA ARG A 7 -10.35 -16.63 -22.17
C ARG A 7 -9.44 -15.63 -22.90
N GLU A 8 -8.21 -16.03 -23.23
CA GLU A 8 -7.19 -15.15 -23.78
C GLU A 8 -7.59 -14.55 -25.14
N ASP A 9 -8.36 -15.31 -25.93
CA ASP A 9 -8.86 -14.92 -27.26
C ASP A 9 -10.17 -14.12 -27.20
N GLU A 10 -10.82 -13.99 -26.02
CA GLU A 10 -12.01 -13.17 -25.88
C GLU A 10 -11.66 -11.69 -26.09
N PRO A 11 -12.29 -11.00 -27.05
CA PRO A 11 -11.95 -9.62 -27.33
C PRO A 11 -12.54 -8.68 -26.27
N VAL A 12 -11.81 -7.62 -25.97
CA VAL A 12 -12.29 -6.49 -25.17
C VAL A 12 -12.98 -5.50 -26.10
N VAL A 13 -14.29 -5.32 -25.91
CA VAL A 13 -15.08 -4.34 -26.67
C VAL A 13 -14.78 -2.94 -26.14
N LEU A 14 -14.45 -2.03 -27.05
CA LEU A 14 -14.20 -0.62 -26.78
C LEU A 14 -15.24 0.23 -27.49
N ASN A 15 -15.51 1.42 -26.95
CA ASN A 15 -16.46 2.37 -27.51
C ASN A 15 -17.80 1.69 -27.84
N ASP A 16 -18.41 1.04 -26.85
CA ASP A 16 -19.72 0.43 -27.06
C ASP A 16 -20.75 1.51 -27.38
N ARG A 17 -21.37 1.38 -28.55
CA ARG A 17 -22.14 2.42 -29.24
C ARG A 17 -23.18 1.76 -30.12
N GLU A 18 -24.38 2.33 -30.10
CA GLU A 18 -25.48 1.89 -30.95
C GLU A 18 -25.16 2.11 -32.44
N PRO A 19 -25.80 1.39 -33.38
CA PRO A 19 -25.51 1.52 -34.81
C PRO A 19 -25.67 2.94 -35.37
N HIS A 20 -26.53 3.78 -34.77
CA HIS A 20 -26.72 5.18 -35.18
C HIS A 20 -25.67 6.14 -34.61
N GLU A 21 -24.91 5.69 -33.63
CA GLU A 21 -23.79 6.41 -33.02
C GLU A 21 -22.46 6.14 -33.74
N ARG A 22 -22.51 5.46 -34.88
CA ARG A 22 -21.36 5.03 -35.67
C ARG A 22 -21.47 5.54 -37.10
N ILE A 23 -20.36 6.06 -37.61
CA ILE A 23 -20.24 6.46 -39.02
C ILE A 23 -18.92 5.95 -39.59
N THR A 24 -18.88 5.82 -40.91
CA THR A 24 -17.63 5.64 -41.64
C THR A 24 -17.44 6.83 -42.58
N LEU A 25 -16.25 7.42 -42.56
CA LEU A 25 -15.88 8.57 -43.38
C LEU A 25 -14.66 8.23 -44.24
N VAL A 26 -14.52 8.90 -45.38
CA VAL A 26 -13.25 8.97 -46.11
C VAL A 26 -12.56 10.26 -45.70
N VAL A 27 -11.31 10.16 -45.27
CA VAL A 27 -10.47 11.29 -44.89
C VAL A 27 -9.27 11.33 -45.82
N THR A 28 -9.08 12.47 -46.50
CA THR A 28 -7.96 12.69 -47.41
C THR A 28 -7.09 13.84 -46.92
N ASN A 29 -5.80 13.63 -46.79
CA ASN A 29 -4.87 14.73 -46.49
C ASN A 29 -4.52 15.48 -47.78
N THR A 30 -5.10 16.66 -47.96
CA THR A 30 -4.85 17.57 -49.09
C THR A 30 -3.67 18.51 -48.85
N GLY A 31 -3.07 18.46 -47.66
CA GLY A 31 -1.92 19.27 -47.29
C GLY A 31 -0.60 18.72 -47.80
N ASP A 32 0.46 19.47 -47.52
CA ASP A 32 1.85 19.20 -47.93
C ASP A 32 2.68 18.50 -46.82
N ARG A 33 2.08 18.25 -45.66
CA ARG A 33 2.72 17.63 -44.49
C ARG A 33 1.86 16.51 -43.90
N PRO A 34 2.47 15.55 -43.21
CA PRO A 34 1.73 14.51 -42.51
C PRO A 34 0.82 15.09 -41.43
N VAL A 35 -0.37 14.53 -41.31
CA VAL A 35 -1.34 14.85 -40.24
C VAL A 35 -1.63 13.58 -39.44
N GLN A 36 -1.63 13.68 -38.12
CA GLN A 36 -1.93 12.56 -37.24
C GLN A 36 -3.01 12.96 -36.24
N VAL A 37 -4.10 12.19 -36.19
CA VAL A 37 -5.30 12.48 -35.41
C VAL A 37 -5.44 11.45 -34.30
N GLY A 38 -5.45 11.92 -33.05
CA GLY A 38 -5.64 11.08 -31.86
C GLY A 38 -7.08 10.61 -31.69
N SER A 39 -7.27 9.54 -30.91
CA SER A 39 -8.57 8.89 -30.72
C SER A 39 -9.67 9.80 -30.16
N HIS A 40 -9.32 10.81 -29.38
CA HIS A 40 -10.27 11.70 -28.69
C HIS A 40 -10.44 13.08 -29.34
N VAL A 41 -9.88 13.30 -30.53
CA VAL A 41 -10.07 14.56 -31.26
C VAL A 41 -11.48 14.60 -31.85
N HIS A 42 -12.21 15.68 -31.62
CA HIS A 42 -13.46 15.97 -32.34
C HIS A 42 -13.15 16.21 -33.82
N LEU A 43 -13.66 15.35 -34.70
CA LEU A 43 -13.24 15.27 -36.11
C LEU A 43 -13.42 16.58 -36.91
N PRO A 44 -14.52 17.33 -36.78
CA PRO A 44 -14.68 18.63 -37.45
C PRO A 44 -13.66 19.69 -37.01
N ASP A 45 -13.04 19.51 -35.85
CA ASP A 45 -11.99 20.40 -35.34
C ASP A 45 -10.57 19.93 -35.72
N ALA A 46 -10.43 18.80 -36.40
CA ALA A 46 -9.15 18.34 -36.92
C ALA A 46 -8.62 19.27 -38.02
N ASN A 47 -7.33 19.14 -38.34
CA ASN A 47 -6.59 20.01 -39.26
C ASN A 47 -7.39 20.33 -40.55
N PRO A 48 -7.49 21.61 -40.97
CA PRO A 48 -8.24 22.00 -42.17
C PRO A 48 -7.73 21.37 -43.47
N ALA A 49 -6.48 20.90 -43.51
CA ALA A 49 -5.92 20.16 -44.65
C ALA A 49 -6.51 18.74 -44.81
N LEU A 50 -7.22 18.23 -43.80
CA LEU A 50 -7.98 17.00 -43.94
C LEU A 50 -9.33 17.32 -44.59
N ASP A 51 -9.52 16.78 -45.79
CA ASP A 51 -10.79 16.78 -46.51
C ASP A 51 -11.63 15.60 -46.01
N LEU A 52 -12.78 15.91 -45.43
CA LEU A 52 -13.79 14.99 -44.89
C LEU A 52 -15.14 15.70 -44.81
N ASP A 53 -16.22 14.93 -44.73
CA ASP A 53 -17.56 15.48 -44.45
C ASP A 53 -17.65 15.95 -42.99
N ARG A 54 -17.33 17.24 -42.76
CA ARG A 54 -17.35 17.86 -41.42
C ARG A 54 -18.77 17.99 -40.84
N VAL A 55 -19.80 18.05 -41.69
CA VAL A 55 -21.19 18.11 -41.23
C VAL A 55 -21.61 16.75 -40.69
N ALA A 56 -21.36 15.68 -41.45
CA ALA A 56 -21.62 14.32 -40.99
C ALA A 56 -20.75 13.92 -39.78
N ALA A 57 -19.51 14.42 -39.70
CA ALA A 57 -18.60 14.15 -38.59
C ALA A 57 -18.89 14.95 -37.30
N HIS A 58 -19.89 15.84 -37.32
CA HIS A 58 -20.18 16.69 -36.17
C HIS A 58 -20.64 15.88 -34.94
N GLY A 59 -19.89 16.03 -33.83
CA GLY A 59 -20.07 15.28 -32.61
C GLY A 59 -19.44 13.88 -32.61
N PHE A 60 -18.53 13.60 -33.57
CA PHE A 60 -17.82 12.32 -33.67
C PHE A 60 -16.31 12.46 -33.42
N ARG A 61 -15.73 11.39 -32.88
CA ARG A 61 -14.29 11.14 -32.75
C ARG A 61 -13.92 9.83 -33.45
N LEU A 62 -12.64 9.60 -33.74
CA LEU A 62 -12.21 8.33 -34.35
C LEU A 62 -12.54 7.14 -33.44
N ASP A 63 -13.02 6.04 -34.03
CA ASP A 63 -13.25 4.77 -33.32
C ASP A 63 -11.93 4.00 -33.22
N LEU A 64 -11.08 4.46 -32.31
CA LEU A 64 -9.76 3.91 -32.03
C LEU A 64 -9.62 3.61 -30.54
N PRO A 65 -8.70 2.69 -30.15
CA PRO A 65 -8.34 2.54 -28.75
C PRO A 65 -7.86 3.87 -28.16
N SER A 66 -8.27 4.19 -26.94
CA SER A 66 -7.84 5.38 -26.22
C SER A 66 -6.31 5.56 -26.25
N GLY A 67 -5.85 6.80 -26.39
CA GLY A 67 -4.41 7.11 -26.48
C GLY A 67 -3.73 6.77 -27.80
N THR A 68 -4.39 6.09 -28.75
CA THR A 68 -3.83 5.82 -30.09
C THR A 68 -4.21 6.89 -31.12
N SER A 69 -3.67 6.80 -32.34
CA SER A 69 -3.91 7.79 -33.39
C SER A 69 -3.85 7.18 -34.79
N ARG A 70 -4.44 7.87 -35.77
CA ARG A 70 -4.35 7.55 -37.20
C ARG A 70 -3.52 8.62 -37.90
N ARG A 71 -2.54 8.18 -38.70
CA ARG A 71 -1.65 9.04 -39.49
C ARG A 71 -2.07 9.07 -40.96
N PHE A 72 -1.99 10.24 -41.57
CA PHE A 72 -2.30 10.52 -42.97
C PHE A 72 -1.12 11.27 -43.59
N GLU A 73 -0.38 10.60 -44.49
CA GLU A 73 0.67 11.25 -45.29
C GLU A 73 0.06 12.22 -46.32
N PRO A 74 0.82 13.20 -46.83
CA PRO A 74 0.35 14.08 -47.91
C PRO A 74 -0.24 13.30 -49.09
N GLY A 75 -1.44 13.66 -49.52
CA GLY A 75 -2.16 12.99 -50.62
C GLY A 75 -2.80 11.65 -50.24
N ALA A 76 -2.57 11.12 -49.03
CA ALA A 76 -3.16 9.85 -48.62
C ALA A 76 -4.66 10.00 -48.33
N SER A 77 -5.45 9.06 -48.82
CA SER A 77 -6.87 8.90 -48.53
C SER A 77 -7.11 7.58 -47.81
N ALA A 78 -7.90 7.61 -46.73
CA ALA A 78 -8.26 6.41 -45.99
C ALA A 78 -9.70 6.45 -45.50
N ARG A 79 -10.34 5.28 -45.53
CA ARG A 79 -11.62 5.04 -44.88
C ARG A 79 -11.39 4.84 -43.38
N VAL A 80 -12.10 5.57 -42.54
CA VAL A 80 -11.99 5.51 -41.07
C VAL A 80 -13.36 5.43 -40.43
N ASP A 81 -13.45 4.68 -39.34
CA ASP A 81 -14.66 4.60 -38.52
C ASP A 81 -14.59 5.63 -37.39
N ALA A 82 -15.76 6.14 -37.02
CA ALA A 82 -15.92 7.16 -36.01
C ALA A 82 -17.16 6.89 -35.15
N VAL A 83 -17.07 7.29 -33.89
CA VAL A 83 -18.10 7.11 -32.86
C VAL A 83 -18.49 8.45 -32.25
N THR A 84 -19.73 8.55 -31.80
CA THR A 84 -20.21 9.74 -31.10
C THR A 84 -19.42 10.00 -29.81
N ILE A 85 -19.11 11.28 -29.61
CA ILE A 85 -18.72 11.82 -28.30
C ILE A 85 -19.95 11.74 -27.38
N ARG A 86 -19.78 11.30 -26.13
CA ARG A 86 -20.87 11.19 -25.15
C ARG A 86 -20.66 12.21 -24.02
N GLY A 87 -21.14 11.94 -22.80
CA GLY A 87 -21.14 12.91 -21.70
C GLY A 87 -22.08 14.08 -21.96
N ALA A 88 -21.69 15.28 -21.55
CA ALA A 88 -22.44 16.50 -21.83
C ALA A 88 -22.41 16.95 -23.29
N ARG A 89 -21.65 16.23 -24.15
CA ARG A 89 -21.48 16.50 -25.58
C ARG A 89 -21.03 17.94 -25.84
N ARG A 90 -19.90 18.31 -25.23
CA ARG A 90 -19.32 19.65 -25.32
C ARG A 90 -17.82 19.58 -25.58
N VAL A 91 -17.34 20.32 -26.57
CA VAL A 91 -15.92 20.41 -26.96
C VAL A 91 -15.56 21.89 -27.16
N PRO A 92 -15.22 22.62 -26.08
CA PRO A 92 -15.02 24.07 -26.16
C PRO A 92 -13.72 24.50 -26.86
N GLY A 93 -12.69 23.65 -26.86
CA GLY A 93 -11.35 23.94 -27.37
C GLY A 93 -11.07 23.35 -28.75
N LEU A 94 -9.81 22.91 -28.99
CA LEU A 94 -9.24 22.45 -30.28
C LEU A 94 -9.13 23.52 -31.38
N GLN A 95 -10.12 24.38 -31.54
CA GLN A 95 -10.17 25.47 -32.52
C GLN A 95 -10.67 26.76 -31.85
N ARG A 96 -10.39 27.90 -32.49
CA ARG A 96 -10.81 29.23 -32.01
C ARG A 96 -12.24 29.56 -32.43
N ASP A 97 -12.84 30.55 -31.75
CA ASP A 97 -14.05 31.26 -32.20
C ASP A 97 -15.32 30.38 -32.33
N LYS A 98 -15.50 29.38 -31.46
CA LYS A 98 -16.72 28.57 -31.37
C LYS A 98 -17.88 29.37 -30.77
N ALA A 99 -18.86 29.73 -31.60
CA ALA A 99 -19.97 30.62 -31.24
C ALA A 99 -20.91 30.09 -30.15
N ASP A 100 -21.04 28.79 -29.99
CA ASP A 100 -21.90 28.10 -29.02
C ASP A 100 -21.15 27.56 -27.79
N GLY A 101 -19.87 27.95 -27.65
CA GLY A 101 -19.01 27.42 -26.60
C GLY A 101 -18.68 25.94 -26.76
N GLY A 102 -18.85 25.37 -27.96
CA GLY A 102 -18.51 23.98 -28.28
C GLY A 102 -19.61 22.96 -28.06
N ALA A 103 -20.88 23.38 -27.97
CA ALA A 103 -22.00 22.46 -27.82
C ALA A 103 -22.19 21.60 -29.07
N LEU A 104 -22.31 20.27 -28.91
CA LEU A 104 -22.43 19.37 -30.06
C LEU A 104 -23.88 18.99 -30.40
N GLY A 105 -24.85 19.47 -29.61
CA GLY A 105 -26.26 19.08 -29.71
C GLY A 105 -26.51 17.62 -29.28
N PRO A 106 -27.75 17.12 -29.41
CA PRO A 106 -28.09 15.76 -29.03
C PRO A 106 -27.39 14.72 -29.91
N VAL A 107 -27.33 13.47 -29.43
CA VAL A 107 -26.92 12.33 -30.25
C VAL A 107 -27.83 12.24 -31.48
N PRO A 108 -27.28 12.05 -32.70
CA PRO A 108 -28.10 11.92 -33.91
C PRO A 108 -29.15 10.81 -33.78
N ALA A 109 -30.39 11.05 -34.20
CA ALA A 109 -31.45 10.03 -34.18
C ALA A 109 -31.15 8.89 -35.16
N ALA A 110 -31.65 7.68 -34.87
CA ALA A 110 -31.46 6.52 -35.72
C ALA A 110 -31.99 6.74 -37.15
N PRO A 111 -31.17 6.58 -38.21
CA PRO A 111 -31.66 6.71 -39.58
C PRO A 111 -32.51 5.49 -39.97
N ALA A 112 -33.47 5.67 -40.88
CA ALA A 112 -34.36 4.62 -41.39
C ALA A 112 -33.65 3.49 -42.17
N ALA A 113 -32.38 3.69 -42.54
CA ALA A 113 -31.47 2.66 -43.04
C ALA A 113 -30.02 3.13 -42.80
N SER A 114 -29.24 2.46 -41.95
CA SER A 114 -27.82 2.80 -41.75
C SER A 114 -26.91 1.90 -42.59
N SER A 115 -26.03 2.53 -43.36
CA SER A 115 -24.88 1.90 -44.03
C SER A 115 -23.60 1.98 -43.20
N GLY A 116 -23.74 2.16 -41.88
CA GLY A 116 -22.63 2.28 -40.92
C GLY A 116 -21.92 0.95 -40.64
N PRO A 117 -20.76 0.97 -39.99
CA PRO A 117 -20.06 -0.24 -39.58
C PRO A 117 -20.95 -1.01 -38.59
N ARG A 118 -21.21 -2.29 -38.89
CA ARG A 118 -22.16 -3.13 -38.13
C ARG A 118 -21.59 -3.69 -36.83
N THR A 119 -20.29 -3.59 -36.62
CA THR A 119 -19.57 -4.21 -35.49
C THR A 119 -18.77 -3.17 -34.74
N GLY A 120 -18.82 -3.21 -33.41
CA GLY A 120 -18.04 -2.32 -32.55
C GLY A 120 -16.53 -2.58 -32.61
N LEU A 121 -15.75 -1.59 -32.15
CA LEU A 121 -14.30 -1.75 -32.01
C LEU A 121 -14.01 -2.80 -30.94
N ALA A 122 -13.24 -3.81 -31.30
CA ALA A 122 -12.83 -4.85 -30.38
C ALA A 122 -11.32 -5.07 -30.51
N VAL A 123 -10.62 -5.20 -29.38
CA VAL A 123 -9.18 -5.48 -29.33
C VAL A 123 -8.92 -6.79 -28.60
N THR A 124 -7.82 -7.46 -28.90
CA THR A 124 -7.40 -8.62 -28.10
C THR A 124 -7.06 -8.16 -26.68
N ARG A 125 -7.27 -9.03 -25.67
CA ARG A 125 -6.85 -8.77 -24.28
C ARG A 125 -5.37 -8.42 -24.19
N ALA A 126 -4.52 -9.09 -24.98
CA ALA A 126 -3.09 -8.78 -25.04
C ALA A 126 -2.81 -7.34 -25.46
N ARG A 127 -3.54 -6.84 -26.47
CA ARG A 127 -3.41 -5.46 -26.93
C ARG A 127 -3.97 -4.47 -25.92
N TYR A 128 -5.09 -4.79 -25.27
CA TYR A 128 -5.64 -3.96 -24.20
C TYR A 128 -4.64 -3.83 -23.05
N ALA A 129 -4.12 -4.96 -22.56
CA ALA A 129 -3.17 -4.98 -21.45
C ALA A 129 -1.86 -4.24 -21.77
N ALA A 130 -1.40 -4.31 -23.02
CA ALA A 130 -0.23 -3.54 -23.47
C ALA A 130 -0.47 -2.01 -23.50
N LEU A 131 -1.71 -1.57 -23.68
CA LEU A 131 -2.07 -0.14 -23.72
C LEU A 131 -2.39 0.42 -22.35
N TYR A 132 -3.11 -0.34 -21.51
CA TYR A 132 -3.75 0.20 -20.30
C TYR A 132 -3.52 -0.63 -19.04
N GLY A 133 -2.74 -1.71 -19.11
CA GLY A 133 -2.64 -2.70 -18.05
C GLY A 133 -3.79 -3.74 -18.07
N PRO A 134 -3.68 -4.80 -17.25
CA PRO A 134 -4.65 -5.90 -17.21
C PRO A 134 -6.06 -5.43 -16.85
N THR A 135 -7.09 -6.10 -17.34
CA THR A 135 -8.50 -5.83 -16.99
C THR A 135 -9.12 -7.03 -16.25
N THR A 136 -10.41 -6.97 -15.92
CA THR A 136 -11.13 -8.03 -15.19
C THR A 136 -10.84 -9.42 -15.76
N GLY A 137 -10.50 -10.35 -14.86
CA GLY A 137 -10.12 -11.73 -15.13
C GLY A 137 -8.64 -11.93 -15.47
N ASP A 138 -7.90 -10.89 -15.86
CA ASP A 138 -6.46 -11.00 -16.09
C ASP A 138 -5.69 -11.10 -14.76
N GLN A 139 -4.57 -11.83 -14.79
CA GLN A 139 -3.77 -12.13 -13.61
C GLN A 139 -2.36 -11.52 -13.69
N LEU A 140 -1.89 -10.99 -12.56
CA LEU A 140 -0.54 -10.49 -12.36
C LEU A 140 0.22 -11.42 -11.42
N ARG A 141 1.45 -11.79 -11.81
CA ARG A 141 2.39 -12.45 -10.90
C ARG A 141 3.02 -11.36 -10.02
N LEU A 142 3.09 -11.62 -8.72
CA LEU A 142 3.76 -10.72 -7.78
C LEU A 142 5.27 -11.02 -7.83
N ALA A 143 6.01 -10.24 -8.62
CA ALA A 143 7.44 -10.41 -8.89
C ALA A 143 7.81 -11.83 -9.34
N ASP A 144 8.82 -12.44 -8.73
CA ASP A 144 9.26 -13.82 -8.94
C ASP A 144 8.64 -14.81 -7.95
N THR A 145 7.70 -14.38 -7.09
CA THR A 145 6.93 -15.30 -6.24
C THR A 145 5.98 -16.16 -7.07
N ASP A 146 5.51 -17.28 -6.54
CA ASP A 146 4.44 -18.06 -7.19
C ASP A 146 3.02 -17.53 -6.92
N LEU A 147 2.88 -16.32 -6.40
CA LEU A 147 1.60 -15.68 -6.13
C LEU A 147 1.08 -14.96 -7.37
N TRP A 148 -0.20 -15.19 -7.68
CA TRP A 148 -0.94 -14.57 -8.76
C TRP A 148 -2.18 -13.89 -8.20
N VAL A 149 -2.39 -12.62 -8.56
CA VAL A 149 -3.63 -11.90 -8.24
C VAL A 149 -4.41 -11.67 -9.52
N GLU A 150 -5.72 -11.85 -9.45
CA GLU A 150 -6.66 -11.61 -10.53
C GLU A 150 -7.41 -10.29 -10.31
N VAL A 151 -7.52 -9.46 -11.35
CA VAL A 151 -8.35 -8.25 -11.31
C VAL A 151 -9.82 -8.67 -11.26
N THR A 152 -10.53 -8.34 -10.18
CA THR A 152 -11.93 -8.73 -9.98
C THR A 152 -12.93 -7.71 -10.51
N GLU A 153 -12.50 -6.45 -10.63
CA GLU A 153 -13.31 -5.34 -11.11
C GLU A 153 -12.43 -4.36 -11.89
N ASP A 154 -12.93 -3.84 -13.02
CA ASP A 154 -12.30 -2.78 -13.78
C ASP A 154 -13.27 -1.61 -13.95
N ARG A 155 -12.92 -0.48 -13.35
CA ARG A 155 -13.74 0.73 -13.34
C ARG A 155 -13.47 1.67 -14.51
N THR A 156 -12.45 1.40 -15.35
CA THR A 156 -12.03 2.32 -16.43
C THR A 156 -12.19 1.72 -17.83
N VAL A 157 -12.49 0.42 -17.96
CA VAL A 157 -12.70 -0.26 -19.26
C VAL A 157 -13.82 0.39 -20.08
N GLY A 158 -13.58 0.64 -21.37
CA GLY A 158 -14.65 1.03 -22.31
C GLY A 158 -14.24 1.90 -23.49
N GLY A 159 -12.94 2.16 -23.69
CA GLY A 159 -12.44 2.97 -24.81
C GLY A 159 -12.26 4.47 -24.51
N ASP A 160 -12.63 4.90 -23.30
CA ASP A 160 -12.41 6.24 -22.75
C ASP A 160 -11.37 6.21 -21.60
N GLU A 161 -10.41 5.28 -21.63
CA GLU A 161 -9.34 5.18 -20.63
C GLU A 161 -8.47 6.47 -20.63
N ALA A 162 -8.16 7.00 -19.45
CA ALA A 162 -7.31 8.19 -19.33
C ALA A 162 -5.84 7.82 -19.54
N VAL A 163 -5.21 8.31 -20.61
CA VAL A 163 -3.80 8.04 -20.92
C VAL A 163 -3.10 9.34 -21.29
N PHE A 164 -2.03 9.67 -20.58
CA PHE A 164 -1.23 10.87 -20.81
C PHE A 164 -0.10 10.65 -21.83
N GLY A 165 0.16 11.69 -22.63
CA GLY A 165 1.27 11.76 -23.59
C GLY A 165 0.92 12.46 -24.90
N GLY A 166 1.94 12.64 -25.76
CA GLY A 166 1.78 13.28 -27.07
C GLY A 166 0.72 12.57 -27.93
N GLY A 167 -0.34 13.30 -28.28
CA GLY A 167 -1.43 12.78 -29.11
C GLY A 167 -2.42 11.82 -28.43
N LYS A 168 -2.33 11.64 -27.10
CA LYS A 168 -3.19 10.70 -26.35
C LYS A 168 -4.52 11.31 -25.89
N SER A 169 -5.21 10.70 -24.90
CA SER A 169 -6.55 11.10 -24.47
C SER A 169 -6.53 12.25 -23.46
N VAL A 170 -5.58 12.30 -22.52
CA VAL A 170 -5.50 13.38 -21.51
C VAL A 170 -4.90 14.64 -22.14
N ARG A 171 -5.76 15.41 -22.81
CA ARG A 171 -5.48 16.69 -23.46
C ARG A 171 -6.72 17.58 -23.39
N GLU A 172 -6.50 18.89 -23.50
CA GLU A 172 -7.55 19.91 -23.44
C GLU A 172 -8.72 19.59 -24.39
N SER A 173 -9.94 19.75 -23.87
CA SER A 173 -11.21 19.42 -24.55
C SER A 173 -11.36 17.96 -24.99
N MET A 174 -10.53 17.08 -24.44
CA MET A 174 -10.60 15.63 -24.56
C MET A 174 -10.79 15.06 -23.15
N ALA A 175 -9.98 14.09 -22.69
CA ALA A 175 -10.11 13.59 -21.32
C ALA A 175 -9.68 14.62 -20.25
N GLN A 176 -8.96 15.71 -20.62
CA GLN A 176 -8.80 16.88 -19.76
C GLN A 176 -9.88 17.91 -20.11
N GLY A 177 -10.76 18.18 -19.15
CA GLY A 177 -11.84 19.15 -19.28
C GLY A 177 -11.44 20.57 -18.86
N THR A 178 -12.45 21.42 -18.71
CA THR A 178 -12.28 22.83 -18.29
C THR A 178 -12.49 23.05 -16.80
N THR A 179 -12.85 22.01 -16.05
CA THR A 179 -13.07 22.06 -14.60
C THR A 179 -11.84 22.62 -13.90
N SER A 180 -11.96 23.80 -13.30
CA SER A 180 -10.86 24.38 -12.51
C SER A 180 -10.65 23.60 -11.20
N ARG A 181 -9.47 23.73 -10.59
CA ARG A 181 -9.21 23.18 -9.26
C ARG A 181 -10.25 23.64 -8.23
N ALA A 182 -10.59 24.94 -8.23
CA ALA A 182 -11.61 25.50 -7.34
C ALA A 182 -13.03 24.93 -7.58
N ALA A 183 -13.30 24.41 -8.78
CA ALA A 183 -14.53 23.72 -9.14
C ALA A 183 -14.46 22.20 -8.90
N GLY A 184 -13.40 21.70 -8.27
CA GLY A 184 -13.27 20.31 -7.85
C GLY A 184 -12.39 19.42 -8.73
N ALA A 185 -11.64 19.95 -9.70
CA ALA A 185 -10.65 19.16 -10.41
C ALA A 185 -9.57 18.61 -9.48
N LEU A 186 -9.03 17.44 -9.85
CA LEU A 186 -7.97 16.76 -9.10
C LEU A 186 -6.68 17.58 -9.09
N ASP A 187 -5.89 17.43 -8.03
CA ASP A 187 -4.50 17.90 -8.01
C ASP A 187 -3.61 16.90 -8.77
N THR A 188 -3.83 15.60 -8.55
CA THR A 188 -3.13 14.51 -9.23
C THR A 188 -4.09 13.36 -9.52
N VAL A 189 -3.92 12.68 -10.65
CA VAL A 189 -4.57 11.39 -10.94
C VAL A 189 -3.52 10.30 -11.18
N ILE A 190 -3.68 9.14 -10.56
CA ILE A 190 -2.94 7.92 -10.91
C ILE A 190 -3.82 7.12 -11.87
N THR A 191 -3.44 7.03 -13.14
CA THR A 191 -4.31 6.45 -14.18
C THR A 191 -4.15 4.93 -14.28
N ASN A 192 -5.26 4.21 -14.44
CA ASN A 192 -5.31 2.79 -14.81
C ASN A 192 -4.49 1.84 -13.92
N ALA A 193 -4.40 2.12 -12.62
CA ALA A 193 -3.64 1.30 -11.69
C ALA A 193 -4.41 0.05 -11.27
N VAL A 194 -3.71 -1.07 -11.08
CA VAL A 194 -4.25 -2.22 -10.34
C VAL A 194 -4.03 -1.98 -8.86
N VAL A 195 -5.09 -1.67 -8.13
CA VAL A 195 -5.08 -1.51 -6.68
C VAL A 195 -5.13 -2.89 -6.03
N LEU A 196 -4.11 -3.22 -5.23
CA LEU A 196 -4.08 -4.37 -4.35
C LEU A 196 -4.17 -3.87 -2.90
N ASP A 197 -5.30 -4.14 -2.26
CA ASP A 197 -5.58 -3.73 -0.89
C ASP A 197 -6.37 -4.81 -0.14
N TRP A 198 -6.52 -4.68 1.17
CA TRP A 198 -7.20 -5.68 2.00
C TRP A 198 -8.66 -5.92 1.55
N TRP A 199 -9.33 -4.91 1.01
CA TRP A 199 -10.71 -5.01 0.54
C TRP A 199 -10.85 -5.58 -0.88
N GLY A 200 -9.80 -5.62 -1.71
CA GLY A 200 -9.92 -6.14 -3.08
C GLY A 200 -8.70 -5.97 -3.99
N VAL A 201 -8.85 -6.52 -5.21
CA VAL A 201 -7.90 -6.40 -6.32
C VAL A 201 -8.64 -5.81 -7.53
N VAL A 202 -8.60 -4.48 -7.68
CA VAL A 202 -9.41 -3.77 -8.69
C VAL A 202 -8.55 -2.88 -9.57
N ARG A 203 -9.01 -2.61 -10.79
CA ARG A 203 -8.43 -1.62 -11.68
C ARG A 203 -9.23 -0.32 -11.65
N ALA A 204 -8.57 0.79 -11.35
CA ALA A 204 -9.20 2.11 -11.27
C ALA A 204 -8.19 3.24 -11.56
N ASP A 205 -8.72 4.41 -11.89
CA ASP A 205 -8.01 5.67 -11.68
C ASP A 205 -8.18 6.10 -10.22
N VAL A 206 -7.10 6.56 -9.60
CA VAL A 206 -7.09 7.03 -8.20
C VAL A 206 -6.87 8.53 -8.19
N GLY A 207 -7.87 9.28 -7.72
CA GLY A 207 -7.82 10.74 -7.65
C GLY A 207 -7.28 11.24 -6.32
N ILE A 208 -6.40 12.24 -6.39
CA ILE A 208 -5.79 12.90 -5.24
C ILE A 208 -6.14 14.39 -5.26
N ARG A 209 -6.57 14.90 -4.12
CA ARG A 209 -6.82 16.34 -3.88
C ARG A 209 -6.51 16.68 -2.43
N ASP A 210 -5.83 17.81 -2.19
CA ASP A 210 -5.41 18.26 -0.85
C ASP A 210 -4.67 17.17 -0.06
N GLY A 211 -3.82 16.41 -0.75
CA GLY A 211 -3.03 15.32 -0.19
C GLY A 211 -3.81 14.08 0.25
N ARG A 212 -5.09 13.98 -0.12
CA ARG A 212 -5.99 12.86 0.22
C ARG A 212 -6.51 12.15 -1.02
N ILE A 213 -6.82 10.87 -0.86
CA ILE A 213 -7.54 10.08 -1.84
C ILE A 213 -8.98 10.58 -1.85
N VAL A 214 -9.52 11.02 -2.98
CA VAL A 214 -10.92 11.50 -3.06
C VAL A 214 -11.88 10.48 -3.65
N ALA A 215 -11.41 9.65 -4.58
CA ALA A 215 -12.21 8.60 -5.20
C ALA A 215 -11.34 7.59 -5.96
N LEU A 216 -11.90 6.41 -6.21
CA LEU A 216 -11.37 5.39 -7.10
C LEU A 216 -12.44 5.05 -8.14
N GLY A 217 -12.16 5.26 -9.42
CA GLY A 217 -13.15 5.07 -10.49
C GLY A 217 -12.59 5.41 -11.86
N ARG A 218 -13.44 5.94 -12.75
CA ARG A 218 -13.02 6.50 -14.04
C ARG A 218 -12.77 7.99 -13.88
N ALA A 219 -11.54 8.42 -14.14
CA ALA A 219 -11.18 9.82 -14.26
C ALA A 219 -11.34 10.31 -15.70
N GLY A 220 -11.56 11.61 -15.88
CA GLY A 220 -11.61 12.20 -17.22
C GLY A 220 -12.40 13.49 -17.28
N ASN A 221 -13.09 13.68 -18.40
CA ASN A 221 -13.87 14.88 -18.68
C ASN A 221 -15.34 14.51 -18.93
N PRO A 222 -16.27 14.90 -18.05
CA PRO A 222 -17.69 14.59 -18.22
C PRO A 222 -18.31 15.31 -19.43
N ASP A 223 -17.63 16.30 -20.03
CA ASP A 223 -18.12 16.96 -21.25
C ASP A 223 -18.10 16.04 -22.48
N VAL A 224 -17.25 15.01 -22.49
CA VAL A 224 -17.00 14.18 -23.70
C VAL A 224 -17.12 12.67 -23.48
N ALA A 225 -17.22 12.21 -22.22
CA ALA A 225 -17.30 10.80 -21.86
C ALA A 225 -18.36 10.57 -20.77
N ASP A 226 -19.04 9.42 -20.85
CA ASP A 226 -19.95 8.96 -19.80
C ASP A 226 -19.19 8.30 -18.66
N GLY A 227 -19.84 8.17 -17.50
CA GLY A 227 -19.34 7.37 -16.38
C GLY A 227 -18.08 7.93 -15.71
N VAL A 228 -17.67 9.16 -16.03
CA VAL A 228 -16.64 9.89 -15.28
C VAL A 228 -17.17 10.14 -13.87
N HIS A 229 -16.39 9.75 -12.87
CA HIS A 229 -16.78 9.94 -11.47
C HIS A 229 -16.82 11.45 -11.13
N PRO A 230 -17.84 11.94 -10.40
CA PRO A 230 -17.99 13.38 -10.09
C PRO A 230 -16.77 14.03 -9.42
N ASP A 231 -16.02 13.27 -8.61
CA ASP A 231 -14.79 13.72 -7.95
C ASP A 231 -13.50 13.42 -8.72
N LEU A 232 -13.56 12.84 -9.93
CA LEU A 232 -12.38 12.45 -10.72
C LEU A 232 -12.24 13.26 -12.01
N HIS A 233 -12.63 14.53 -11.97
CA HIS A 233 -12.45 15.42 -13.12
C HIS A 233 -10.97 15.77 -13.32
N ILE A 234 -10.46 15.48 -14.51
CA ILE A 234 -9.13 15.92 -14.93
C ILE A 234 -9.26 17.33 -15.51
N GLY A 235 -8.71 18.31 -14.79
CA GLY A 235 -8.73 19.73 -15.16
C GLY A 235 -7.37 20.25 -15.62
N PRO A 236 -7.25 21.55 -15.92
CA PRO A 236 -5.98 22.17 -16.31
C PRO A 236 -4.95 22.23 -15.17
N SER A 237 -5.36 21.96 -13.92
CA SER A 237 -4.48 21.95 -12.74
C SER A 237 -4.10 20.53 -12.29
N THR A 238 -4.52 19.49 -13.01
CA THR A 238 -4.31 18.09 -12.62
C THR A 238 -3.00 17.56 -13.19
N ASP A 239 -2.12 17.05 -12.34
CA ASP A 239 -0.95 16.26 -12.75
C ASP A 239 -1.30 14.78 -12.96
N VAL A 240 -0.47 14.04 -13.70
CA VAL A 240 -0.74 12.63 -14.05
C VAL A 240 0.43 11.73 -13.68
N ILE A 241 0.13 10.67 -12.93
CA ILE A 241 1.04 9.54 -12.68
C ILE A 241 0.50 8.32 -13.45
N SER A 242 1.31 7.78 -14.35
CA SER A 242 0.94 6.59 -15.12
C SER A 242 0.98 5.32 -14.26
N GLY A 243 -0.19 4.76 -13.99
CA GLY A 243 -0.37 3.46 -13.32
C GLY A 243 -0.60 2.29 -14.27
N GLU A 244 -0.63 2.52 -15.59
CA GLU A 244 -0.86 1.47 -16.59
C GLU A 244 0.15 0.32 -16.42
N GLY A 245 -0.35 -0.89 -16.20
CA GLY A 245 0.48 -2.08 -16.02
C GLY A 245 1.26 -2.13 -14.69
N ARG A 246 0.92 -1.26 -13.73
CA ARG A 246 1.51 -1.19 -12.39
C ARG A 246 0.52 -1.61 -11.31
N ILE A 247 1.07 -2.00 -10.16
CA ILE A 247 0.30 -2.31 -8.96
C ILE A 247 0.41 -1.12 -8.01
N LEU A 248 -0.69 -0.66 -7.45
CA LEU A 248 -0.75 0.36 -6.41
C LEU A 248 -1.16 -0.28 -5.09
N THR A 249 -0.43 0.02 -4.02
CA THR A 249 -0.79 -0.34 -2.65
C THR A 249 -0.83 0.91 -1.79
N ALA A 250 -1.44 0.80 -0.60
CA ALA A 250 -1.15 1.77 0.46
C ALA A 250 0.34 1.73 0.82
N GLY A 251 0.85 2.84 1.36
CA GLY A 251 2.15 2.85 2.02
C GLY A 251 2.15 1.93 3.22
N GLY A 252 3.22 1.14 3.37
CA GLY A 252 3.36 0.22 4.48
C GLY A 252 3.55 0.93 5.82
N ILE A 253 3.16 0.25 6.88
CA ILE A 253 3.25 0.68 8.27
C ILE A 253 4.11 -0.34 9.00
N ASP A 254 5.25 0.10 9.51
CA ASP A 254 6.09 -0.72 10.37
C ASP A 254 5.80 -0.35 11.83
N SER A 255 5.20 -1.28 12.56
CA SER A 255 4.73 -1.03 13.92
C SER A 255 5.74 -1.35 15.03
N HIS A 256 6.94 -1.81 14.67
CA HIS A 256 7.97 -2.20 15.63
C HIS A 256 9.36 -1.68 15.23
N VAL A 257 9.60 -0.38 15.39
CA VAL A 257 10.86 0.27 14.98
C VAL A 257 11.67 0.80 16.15
N HIS A 258 12.92 0.35 16.27
CA HIS A 258 13.88 0.94 17.20
C HIS A 258 14.53 2.17 16.54
N LEU A 259 14.28 3.35 17.11
CA LEU A 259 14.74 4.62 16.56
C LEU A 259 16.20 4.89 16.97
N LEU A 260 17.13 4.33 16.19
CA LEU A 260 18.57 4.46 16.41
C LEU A 260 19.19 5.56 15.54
N SER A 261 18.71 5.73 14.31
CA SER A 261 19.24 6.70 13.35
C SER A 261 18.21 7.08 12.28
N PRO A 262 18.18 8.34 11.80
CA PRO A 262 17.37 8.75 10.65
C PRO A 262 17.62 7.92 9.38
N SER A 263 18.81 7.33 9.23
CA SER A 263 19.13 6.49 8.08
C SER A 263 18.19 5.28 7.93
N GLN A 264 17.67 4.74 9.04
CA GLN A 264 16.69 3.64 9.00
C GLN A 264 15.40 4.10 8.31
N VAL A 265 14.95 5.33 8.54
CA VAL A 265 13.74 5.90 7.94
C VAL A 265 13.89 6.05 6.42
N HIS A 266 15.09 6.37 5.95
CA HIS A 266 15.36 6.45 4.51
C HIS A 266 15.29 5.07 3.84
N GLU A 267 15.79 4.02 4.51
CA GLU A 267 15.63 2.64 4.03
C GLU A 267 14.15 2.24 4.02
N ALA A 268 13.39 2.60 5.06
CA ALA A 268 11.95 2.35 5.13
C ALA A 268 11.21 2.95 3.91
N LEU A 269 11.49 4.22 3.58
CA LEU A 269 10.92 4.89 2.40
C LEU A 269 11.34 4.22 1.10
N ALA A 270 12.62 3.82 0.98
CA ALA A 270 13.13 3.14 -0.20
C ALA A 270 12.44 1.79 -0.47
N THR A 271 11.75 1.21 0.51
CA THR A 271 11.05 -0.08 0.41
C THR A 271 9.53 0.05 0.52
N GLY A 272 9.00 1.27 0.51
CA GLY A 272 7.55 1.54 0.46
C GLY A 272 6.86 1.68 1.82
N LEU A 273 7.61 1.85 2.90
CA LEU A 273 7.05 2.20 4.21
C LEU A 273 6.86 3.72 4.32
N THR A 274 5.70 4.13 4.82
CA THR A 274 5.32 5.56 4.94
C THR A 274 4.90 5.95 6.37
N THR A 275 4.76 4.97 7.26
CA THR A 275 4.42 5.17 8.67
C THR A 275 5.28 4.28 9.55
N ILE A 276 5.75 4.83 10.67
CA ILE A 276 6.57 4.13 11.65
C ILE A 276 5.92 4.26 13.04
N VAL A 277 5.77 3.13 13.74
CA VAL A 277 5.47 3.07 15.17
C VAL A 277 6.67 2.45 15.88
N GLY A 278 7.08 3.06 16.99
CA GLY A 278 8.20 2.53 17.75
C GLY A 278 8.73 3.51 18.78
N GLY A 279 9.99 3.35 19.16
CA GLY A 279 10.60 4.22 20.15
C GLY A 279 12.11 4.12 20.15
N GLY A 280 12.76 5.11 20.77
CA GLY A 280 14.20 5.13 20.91
C GLY A 280 14.72 6.56 21.07
N THR A 281 16.00 6.67 21.42
CA THR A 281 16.67 7.95 21.69
C THR A 281 18.01 8.06 20.94
N GLY A 282 18.16 7.35 19.83
CA GLY A 282 19.46 7.08 19.21
C GLY A 282 20.08 5.77 19.71
N PRO A 283 21.37 5.49 19.43
CA PRO A 283 21.99 4.18 19.65
C PRO A 283 22.37 3.88 21.12
N SER A 284 21.53 4.25 22.07
CA SER A 284 21.68 3.88 23.49
C SER A 284 21.35 2.41 23.71
N GLU A 285 21.85 1.82 24.79
CA GLU A 285 21.57 0.44 25.20
C GLU A 285 20.06 0.20 25.30
N GLY A 286 19.33 1.14 25.93
CA GLY A 286 17.88 1.06 26.03
C GLY A 286 17.16 1.06 24.68
N SER A 287 17.64 1.82 23.70
CA SER A 287 16.99 1.87 22.37
C SER A 287 17.42 0.73 21.46
N LYS A 288 18.68 0.26 21.60
CA LYS A 288 19.17 -0.95 20.90
C LYS A 288 18.41 -2.20 21.35
N ALA A 289 17.88 -2.20 22.58
CA ALA A 289 17.13 -3.32 23.14
C ALA A 289 15.61 -3.14 23.09
N THR A 290 15.09 -1.92 23.22
CA THR A 290 13.64 -1.69 23.41
C THR A 290 13.10 -0.54 22.55
N THR A 291 11.90 -0.71 21.99
CA THR A 291 11.14 0.32 21.26
C THR A 291 10.50 1.34 22.21
N VAL A 292 11.32 2.00 23.03
CA VAL A 292 10.89 2.91 24.08
C VAL A 292 11.53 4.28 23.90
N THR A 293 10.70 5.33 23.91
CA THR A 293 11.13 6.73 24.05
C THR A 293 10.77 7.20 25.48
N PRO A 294 11.71 7.14 26.44
CA PRO A 294 11.36 7.25 27.85
C PRO A 294 11.21 8.71 28.31
N GLY A 295 10.08 9.03 28.94
CA GLY A 295 9.89 10.31 29.62
C GLY A 295 9.69 11.52 28.70
N ALA A 296 9.22 12.62 29.28
CA ALA A 296 8.78 13.79 28.53
C ALA A 296 9.88 14.45 27.68
N TRP A 297 11.10 14.53 28.21
CA TRP A 297 12.22 15.18 27.51
C TRP A 297 12.63 14.44 26.23
N HIS A 298 12.71 13.11 26.28
CA HIS A 298 13.08 12.32 25.11
C HIS A 298 11.96 12.30 24.07
N LEU A 299 10.70 12.17 24.50
CA LEU A 299 9.55 12.29 23.59
C LEU A 299 9.58 13.61 22.81
N GLY A 300 9.74 14.73 23.52
CA GLY A 300 9.83 16.04 22.88
C GLY A 300 11.08 16.22 21.99
N THR A 301 12.18 15.52 22.29
CA THR A 301 13.40 15.56 21.47
C THR A 301 13.23 14.76 20.18
N ILE A 302 12.63 13.58 20.26
CA ILE A 302 12.48 12.68 19.12
C ILE A 302 11.37 13.16 18.18
N HIS A 303 10.28 13.74 18.72
CA HIS A 303 9.29 14.44 17.90
C HIS A 303 9.94 15.54 17.04
N ARG A 304 10.82 16.37 17.62
CA ARG A 304 11.57 17.40 16.88
C ARG A 304 12.56 16.80 15.87
N ALA A 305 13.23 15.70 16.22
CA ALA A 305 14.19 15.05 15.34
C ALA A 305 13.53 14.45 14.09
N LEU A 306 12.31 13.92 14.23
CA LEU A 306 11.58 13.29 13.15
C LEU A 306 10.76 14.27 12.31
N ASP A 307 10.50 15.50 12.80
CA ASP A 307 9.64 16.52 12.16
C ASP A 307 9.92 16.72 10.66
N ALA A 308 11.20 16.62 10.25
CA ALA A 308 11.65 16.86 8.88
C ALA A 308 11.66 15.62 7.97
N LEU A 309 11.25 14.44 8.43
CA LEU A 309 11.27 13.21 7.61
C LEU A 309 9.89 12.91 7.01
N PRO A 310 9.77 12.45 5.76
CA PRO A 310 8.48 12.28 5.08
C PRO A 310 7.80 10.95 5.44
N VAL A 311 7.61 10.70 6.73
CA VAL A 311 6.88 9.55 7.28
C VAL A 311 5.92 9.99 8.37
N ASN A 312 4.80 9.28 8.51
CA ASN A 312 3.98 9.42 9.71
C ASN A 312 4.65 8.71 10.89
N VAL A 313 4.45 9.22 12.11
CA VAL A 313 5.14 8.74 13.31
C VAL A 313 4.20 8.53 14.48
N LEU A 314 4.39 7.42 15.17
CA LEU A 314 3.86 7.13 16.51
C LEU A 314 5.01 6.75 17.45
N LEU A 315 5.13 7.46 18.57
CA LEU A 315 6.14 7.16 19.57
C LEU A 315 5.55 6.38 20.74
N LEU A 316 6.18 5.25 21.07
CA LEU A 316 5.89 4.43 22.23
C LEU A 316 6.73 4.93 23.42
N ALA A 317 6.04 5.24 24.51
CA ALA A 317 6.64 5.58 25.80
C ALA A 317 6.98 4.32 26.62
N LYS A 318 7.70 4.49 27.73
CA LYS A 318 8.01 3.38 28.63
C LYS A 318 6.78 3.00 29.45
N GLY A 319 6.29 1.78 29.25
CA GLY A 319 5.18 1.20 30.03
C GLY A 319 5.63 0.45 31.30
N ASN A 320 6.92 0.15 31.44
CA ASN A 320 7.46 -0.61 32.57
C ASN A 320 7.56 0.23 33.86
N THR A 321 6.43 0.51 34.49
CA THR A 321 6.36 1.18 35.80
C THR A 321 5.01 0.92 36.45
N VAL A 322 4.95 1.07 37.78
CA VAL A 322 3.68 1.11 38.54
C VAL A 322 3.28 2.53 38.94
N SER A 323 4.07 3.54 38.55
CA SER A 323 3.76 4.95 38.79
C SER A 323 2.76 5.45 37.75
N ASP A 324 1.53 5.71 38.19
CA ASP A 324 0.50 6.34 37.35
C ASP A 324 0.96 7.72 36.86
N GLU A 325 1.62 8.52 37.72
CA GLU A 325 2.15 9.85 37.36
C GLU A 325 3.19 9.78 36.23
N GLY A 326 4.06 8.76 36.26
CA GLY A 326 5.08 8.53 35.22
C GLY A 326 4.50 8.11 33.87
N LEU A 327 3.35 7.43 33.86
CA LEU A 327 2.63 7.08 32.63
C LEU A 327 1.86 8.30 32.08
N ASP A 328 1.23 9.05 32.98
CA ASP A 328 0.46 10.25 32.66
C ASP A 328 1.34 11.36 32.06
N GLU A 329 2.54 11.61 32.62
CA GLU A 329 3.47 12.61 32.05
C GLU A 329 3.92 12.26 30.63
N GLN A 330 4.11 10.97 30.33
CA GLN A 330 4.56 10.51 29.03
C GLN A 330 3.44 10.62 27.99
N ALA A 331 2.20 10.32 28.37
CA ALA A 331 1.03 10.55 27.53
C ALA A 331 0.92 12.03 27.13
N LEU A 332 0.99 12.95 28.11
CA LEU A 332 0.93 14.40 27.89
C LEU A 332 2.12 14.97 27.11
N ALA A 333 3.27 14.28 27.14
CA ALA A 333 4.45 14.64 26.35
C ALA A 333 4.40 14.14 24.89
N GLY A 334 3.31 13.48 24.50
CA GLY A 334 3.08 13.07 23.12
C GLY A 334 3.38 11.61 22.84
N ALA A 335 3.30 10.73 23.83
CA ALA A 335 3.25 9.29 23.56
C ALA A 335 1.95 8.93 22.81
N ALA A 336 2.03 7.97 21.89
CA ALA A 336 0.90 7.40 21.16
C ALA A 336 0.57 5.97 21.61
N GLY A 337 1.34 5.46 22.57
CA GLY A 337 1.24 4.12 23.12
C GLY A 337 2.32 3.89 24.17
N PHE A 338 2.24 2.76 24.85
CA PHE A 338 3.26 2.31 25.79
C PHE A 338 3.88 1.01 25.31
N LYS A 339 5.20 0.83 25.48
CA LYS A 339 5.88 -0.45 25.31
C LYS A 339 6.24 -1.00 26.69
N VAL A 340 5.80 -2.22 26.97
CA VAL A 340 6.22 -3.03 28.12
C VAL A 340 7.22 -4.07 27.60
N HIS A 341 8.44 -4.06 28.12
CA HIS A 341 9.55 -4.90 27.66
C HIS A 341 10.30 -5.60 28.80
N GLU A 342 10.74 -6.84 28.59
CA GLU A 342 11.35 -7.67 29.64
C GLU A 342 12.64 -7.08 30.23
N ASP A 343 13.50 -6.47 29.39
CA ASP A 343 14.70 -5.75 29.80
C ASP A 343 14.45 -4.61 30.81
N TRP A 344 13.21 -4.10 30.90
CA TRP A 344 12.77 -3.13 31.91
C TRP A 344 11.84 -3.74 32.97
N GLY A 345 11.56 -5.05 32.89
CA GLY A 345 10.65 -5.81 33.76
C GLY A 345 9.21 -5.87 33.24
N SER A 346 8.87 -6.89 32.46
CA SER A 346 7.51 -7.18 31.97
C SER A 346 6.66 -7.94 33.00
N THR A 347 6.67 -7.45 34.25
CA THR A 347 5.99 -8.12 35.36
C THR A 347 4.47 -7.92 35.30
N PRO A 348 3.67 -8.81 35.92
CA PRO A 348 2.21 -8.63 36.04
C PRO A 348 1.78 -7.24 36.55
N ALA A 349 2.53 -6.67 37.49
CA ALA A 349 2.23 -5.35 38.05
C ALA A 349 2.45 -4.21 37.03
N ALA A 350 3.53 -4.27 36.25
CA ALA A 350 3.82 -3.29 35.21
C ALA A 350 2.83 -3.41 34.04
N ILE A 351 2.48 -4.64 33.64
CA ILE A 351 1.48 -4.90 32.60
C ILE A 351 0.11 -4.31 33.00
N ASP A 352 -0.36 -4.60 34.22
CA ASP A 352 -1.63 -4.05 34.70
C ASP A 352 -1.60 -2.52 34.77
N ALA A 353 -0.53 -1.92 35.30
CA ALA A 353 -0.40 -0.47 35.39
C ALA A 353 -0.40 0.22 34.02
N ALA A 354 0.36 -0.32 33.06
CA ALA A 354 0.38 0.18 31.69
C ALA A 354 -0.99 0.08 31.01
N LEU A 355 -1.71 -1.04 31.22
CA LEU A 355 -3.05 -1.24 30.67
C LEU A 355 -4.10 -0.32 31.33
N ARG A 356 -4.02 -0.08 32.65
CA ARG A 356 -4.86 0.92 33.33
C ARG A 356 -4.59 2.33 32.81
N ALA A 357 -3.34 2.70 32.56
CA ALA A 357 -3.01 3.99 31.96
C ALA A 357 -3.52 4.07 30.52
N ALA A 358 -3.34 3.02 29.73
CA ALA A 358 -3.90 2.92 28.38
C ALA A 358 -5.43 3.12 28.39
N ASP A 359 -6.15 2.52 29.36
CA ASP A 359 -7.59 2.71 29.54
C ASP A 359 -7.97 4.16 29.84
N ARG A 360 -7.13 4.91 30.57
CA ARG A 360 -7.36 6.34 30.84
C ARG A 360 -7.10 7.24 29.62
N TRP A 361 -6.09 6.91 28.82
CA TRP A 361 -5.58 7.76 27.74
C TRP A 361 -6.03 7.33 26.33
N GLY A 362 -6.76 6.22 26.21
CA GLY A 362 -7.19 5.65 24.91
C GLY A 362 -6.04 5.07 24.08
N LEU A 363 -4.92 4.71 24.72
CA LEU A 363 -3.68 4.34 24.02
C LEU A 363 -3.50 2.83 23.87
N GLN A 364 -2.67 2.40 22.92
CA GLN A 364 -2.31 0.98 22.78
C GLN A 364 -1.14 0.62 23.71
N VAL A 365 -1.10 -0.62 24.17
CA VAL A 365 0.08 -1.21 24.84
C VAL A 365 0.70 -2.26 23.94
N ALA A 366 1.97 -2.08 23.61
CA ALA A 366 2.81 -3.09 22.98
C ALA A 366 3.53 -3.90 24.04
N LEU A 367 3.59 -5.23 23.88
CA LEU A 367 4.18 -6.15 24.83
C LEU A 367 5.29 -6.97 24.21
N HIS A 368 6.43 -7.00 24.90
CA HIS A 368 7.43 -8.05 24.87
C HIS A 368 7.44 -8.69 26.25
N SER A 369 6.97 -9.93 26.37
CA SER A 369 6.70 -10.56 27.67
C SER A 369 7.96 -11.15 28.33
N ASP A 370 7.83 -11.64 29.56
CA ASP A 370 8.92 -12.19 30.37
C ASP A 370 9.42 -13.54 29.82
N SER A 371 10.52 -13.56 29.06
CA SER A 371 11.07 -14.79 28.48
C SER A 371 11.60 -15.76 29.55
N LEU A 372 12.03 -15.22 30.69
CA LEU A 372 12.63 -15.98 31.78
C LEU A 372 11.58 -16.68 32.65
N ASN A 373 10.30 -16.31 32.50
CA ASN A 373 9.22 -16.69 33.40
C ASN A 373 9.53 -16.30 34.86
N GLU A 374 10.27 -15.21 35.08
CA GLU A 374 10.75 -14.78 36.40
C GLU A 374 9.58 -14.42 37.32
N ALA A 375 8.60 -13.71 36.79
CA ALA A 375 7.41 -13.27 37.52
C ALA A 375 6.18 -14.15 37.28
N GLY A 376 6.32 -15.23 36.50
CA GLY A 376 5.27 -16.20 36.16
C GLY A 376 5.32 -16.66 34.71
N PHE A 377 4.54 -17.69 34.38
CA PHE A 377 4.38 -18.21 33.01
C PHE A 377 3.39 -17.36 32.19
N VAL A 378 3.16 -17.74 30.93
CA VAL A 378 2.26 -17.03 30.01
C VAL A 378 0.86 -16.81 30.58
N GLU A 379 0.35 -17.74 31.39
CA GLU A 379 -0.96 -17.61 32.06
C GLU A 379 -0.98 -16.46 33.06
N SER A 380 0.14 -16.19 33.74
CA SER A 380 0.25 -15.07 34.68
C SER A 380 0.22 -13.73 33.95
N THR A 381 0.89 -13.65 32.80
CA THR A 381 0.82 -12.50 31.89
C THR A 381 -0.58 -12.31 31.32
N LEU A 382 -1.24 -13.37 30.86
CA LEU A 382 -2.63 -13.32 30.38
C LEU A 382 -3.62 -12.91 31.47
N ALA A 383 -3.43 -13.39 32.70
CA ALA A 383 -4.21 -12.97 33.85
C ALA A 383 -4.00 -11.48 34.17
N ALA A 384 -2.76 -10.99 34.09
CA ALA A 384 -2.44 -9.57 34.25
C ALA A 384 -3.01 -8.72 33.13
N ILE A 385 -3.07 -9.22 31.89
CA ILE A 385 -3.77 -8.55 30.78
C ILE A 385 -5.26 -8.43 31.08
N GLY A 386 -5.86 -9.46 31.69
CA GLY A 386 -7.23 -9.39 32.21
C GLY A 386 -8.29 -9.14 31.13
N GLY A 387 -8.06 -9.64 29.91
CA GLY A 387 -8.96 -9.47 28.76
C GLY A 387 -8.91 -8.09 28.09
N ARG A 388 -8.03 -7.18 28.52
CA ARG A 388 -7.85 -5.85 27.90
C ARG A 388 -7.07 -5.95 26.58
N SER A 389 -7.31 -5.00 25.67
CA SER A 389 -6.60 -4.91 24.40
C SER A 389 -5.09 -4.75 24.61
N ILE A 390 -4.30 -5.57 23.89
CA ILE A 390 -2.85 -5.50 23.90
C ILE A 390 -2.26 -6.00 22.57
N HIS A 391 -1.21 -5.33 22.09
CA HIS A 391 -0.45 -5.76 20.92
C HIS A 391 0.79 -6.56 21.38
N ALA A 392 0.76 -7.88 21.20
CA ALA A 392 1.92 -8.73 21.48
C ALA A 392 2.87 -8.69 20.29
N PHE A 393 4.08 -8.15 20.48
CA PHE A 393 5.13 -8.16 19.46
C PHE A 393 5.81 -9.54 19.39
N HIS A 394 6.40 -9.85 18.23
CA HIS A 394 7.14 -11.10 17.93
C HIS A 394 6.60 -12.31 18.68
N ALA A 395 5.31 -12.59 18.47
CA ALA A 395 4.56 -13.53 19.30
C ALA A 395 4.99 -14.98 19.12
N GLU A 396 5.88 -15.32 18.17
CA GLU A 396 6.49 -16.64 18.09
C GLU A 396 7.61 -16.85 19.13
N GLY A 397 8.16 -15.75 19.64
CA GLY A 397 9.00 -15.71 20.83
C GLY A 397 10.51 -15.78 20.60
N ALA A 398 11.03 -15.97 19.39
CA ALA A 398 12.47 -15.81 19.12
C ALA A 398 12.89 -14.35 19.29
N GLY A 399 12.06 -13.41 18.84
CA GLY A 399 12.19 -11.97 19.14
C GLY A 399 11.97 -11.63 20.62
N GLY A 400 11.36 -12.53 21.40
CA GLY A 400 11.24 -12.49 22.86
C GLY A 400 9.84 -12.71 23.41
N GLY A 401 9.77 -13.29 24.60
CA GLY A 401 8.54 -13.67 25.27
C GLY A 401 8.63 -15.05 25.94
N HIS A 402 7.61 -15.39 26.73
CA HIS A 402 7.54 -16.61 27.56
C HIS A 402 8.05 -17.85 26.80
N ALA A 403 9.12 -18.46 27.32
CA ALA A 403 9.67 -19.68 26.75
C ALA A 403 9.00 -20.92 27.38
N PRO A 404 8.51 -21.89 26.58
CA PRO A 404 8.51 -21.92 25.11
C PRO A 404 7.20 -21.44 24.45
N ASP A 405 6.20 -21.00 25.22
CA ASP A 405 4.78 -21.06 24.86
C ASP A 405 4.08 -19.70 24.66
N ILE A 406 4.83 -18.61 24.52
CA ILE A 406 4.26 -17.29 24.20
C ILE A 406 3.35 -17.30 22.96
N LEU A 407 3.59 -18.18 21.99
CA LEU A 407 2.79 -18.28 20.76
C LEU A 407 1.31 -18.58 21.02
N THR A 408 0.96 -19.14 22.18
CA THR A 408 -0.43 -19.35 22.60
C THR A 408 -1.25 -18.06 22.67
N VAL A 409 -0.62 -16.89 22.84
CA VAL A 409 -1.34 -15.61 22.88
C VAL A 409 -2.10 -15.30 21.57
N ALA A 410 -1.71 -15.90 20.45
CA ALA A 410 -2.41 -15.76 19.17
C ALA A 410 -3.83 -16.37 19.17
N SER A 411 -4.16 -17.19 20.16
CA SER A 411 -5.49 -17.78 20.37
C SER A 411 -6.46 -16.87 21.13
N HIS A 412 -6.03 -15.70 21.62
CA HIS A 412 -6.83 -14.84 22.49
C HIS A 412 -7.50 -13.67 21.75
N ALA A 413 -8.78 -13.44 22.03
CA ALA A 413 -9.60 -12.44 21.36
C ALA A 413 -9.17 -10.98 21.59
N ASN A 414 -8.56 -10.69 22.74
CA ASN A 414 -8.09 -9.36 23.12
C ASN A 414 -6.62 -9.10 22.78
N VAL A 415 -5.93 -10.08 22.19
CA VAL A 415 -4.53 -9.96 21.78
C VAL A 415 -4.46 -9.71 20.28
N ILE A 416 -3.66 -8.72 19.90
CA ILE A 416 -3.27 -8.46 18.52
C ILE A 416 -1.85 -9.01 18.35
N PRO A 417 -1.66 -10.20 17.76
CA PRO A 417 -0.34 -10.81 17.64
C PRO A 417 0.38 -10.29 16.39
N GLY A 418 1.57 -9.74 16.60
CA GLY A 418 2.50 -9.32 15.55
C GLY A 418 3.73 -10.21 15.48
N SER A 419 4.34 -10.28 14.29
CA SER A 419 5.63 -10.93 14.05
C SER A 419 6.68 -9.91 13.65
N THR A 420 7.94 -10.22 13.94
CA THR A 420 9.10 -9.49 13.43
C THR A 420 9.73 -10.26 12.28
N ASN A 421 10.42 -9.56 11.40
CA ASN A 421 10.68 -10.11 10.07
C ASN A 421 11.85 -11.09 9.90
N PRO A 422 12.81 -11.27 10.83
CA PRO A 422 13.90 -12.22 10.56
C PRO A 422 13.49 -13.69 10.57
N THR A 423 12.44 -14.06 11.31
CA THR A 423 11.89 -15.43 11.34
C THR A 423 11.03 -15.75 10.13
N LEU A 424 10.69 -14.73 9.32
CA LEU A 424 9.70 -14.81 8.25
C LEU A 424 10.35 -15.01 6.87
N PRO A 425 10.11 -16.13 6.16
CA PRO A 425 9.65 -17.41 6.68
C PRO A 425 10.78 -18.24 7.30
N HIS A 426 10.42 -19.42 7.82
CA HIS A 426 11.40 -20.40 8.25
C HIS A 426 12.27 -20.86 7.05
N THR A 427 13.57 -20.61 7.12
CA THR A 427 14.56 -21.05 6.13
C THR A 427 15.67 -21.88 6.77
N VAL A 428 16.49 -22.52 5.93
CA VAL A 428 17.60 -23.38 6.37
C VAL A 428 18.64 -22.65 7.23
N ASN A 429 18.73 -21.33 7.15
CA ASN A 429 19.67 -20.52 7.92
C ASN A 429 19.04 -19.82 9.14
N THR A 430 17.71 -19.81 9.24
CA THR A 430 17.00 -18.97 10.23
C THR A 430 17.46 -19.27 11.66
N VAL A 431 17.43 -20.54 12.09
CA VAL A 431 17.82 -20.92 13.46
C VAL A 431 19.26 -20.54 13.79
N ALA A 432 20.20 -20.82 12.88
CA ALA A 432 21.62 -20.55 13.10
C ALA A 432 21.91 -19.04 13.17
N GLU A 433 21.29 -18.24 12.29
CA GLU A 433 21.39 -16.78 12.33
C GLU A 433 20.83 -16.22 13.64
N HIS A 434 19.67 -16.72 14.09
CA HIS A 434 18.99 -16.16 15.26
C HIS A 434 19.70 -16.44 16.57
N LEU A 435 20.37 -17.59 16.69
CA LEU A 435 21.14 -17.91 17.89
C LEU A 435 22.26 -16.89 18.12
N ASP A 436 23.05 -16.59 17.08
CA ASP A 436 24.13 -15.59 17.16
C ASP A 436 23.58 -14.16 17.32
N MET A 437 22.54 -13.82 16.57
CA MET A 437 21.88 -12.51 16.67
C MET A 437 21.35 -12.25 18.08
N LEU A 438 20.67 -13.22 18.69
CA LEU A 438 20.16 -13.12 20.05
C LEU A 438 21.29 -12.89 21.06
N MET A 439 22.39 -13.63 20.91
CA MET A 439 23.57 -13.47 21.76
C MET A 439 24.13 -12.04 21.70
N VAL A 440 24.21 -11.46 20.51
CA VAL A 440 24.69 -10.07 20.33
C VAL A 440 23.69 -9.06 20.89
N CYS A 441 22.40 -9.17 20.56
CA CYS A 441 21.37 -8.20 20.94
C CYS A 441 21.15 -8.11 22.45
N HIS A 442 21.22 -9.24 23.16
CA HIS A 442 21.05 -9.30 24.62
C HIS A 442 22.37 -9.32 25.40
N HIS A 443 23.52 -9.08 24.73
CA HIS A 443 24.84 -9.01 25.36
C HIS A 443 25.22 -10.29 26.15
N LEU A 444 24.85 -11.45 25.61
CA LEU A 444 25.10 -12.76 26.20
C LEU A 444 26.50 -13.27 25.87
N ASN A 445 27.05 -14.14 26.71
CA ASN A 445 28.35 -14.77 26.52
C ASN A 445 28.21 -16.27 26.20
N PRO A 446 28.62 -16.73 24.99
CA PRO A 446 28.54 -18.15 24.63
C PRO A 446 29.39 -19.10 25.50
N HIS A 447 30.29 -18.56 26.32
CA HIS A 447 31.08 -19.34 27.27
C HIS A 447 30.39 -19.49 28.64
N VAL A 448 29.23 -18.86 28.84
CA VAL A 448 28.41 -18.97 30.05
C VAL A 448 27.26 -19.96 29.75
N PRO A 449 27.19 -21.12 30.45
CA PRO A 449 26.18 -22.13 30.18
C PRO A 449 24.74 -21.63 30.33
N GLU A 450 24.48 -20.75 31.28
CA GLU A 450 23.16 -20.16 31.52
C GLU A 450 22.71 -19.27 30.36
N ASP A 451 23.63 -18.46 29.81
CA ASP A 451 23.39 -17.60 28.66
C ASP A 451 23.10 -18.43 27.39
N LEU A 452 23.84 -19.53 27.20
CA LEU A 452 23.60 -20.45 26.09
C LEU A 452 22.26 -21.17 26.24
N ALA A 453 21.93 -21.64 27.45
CA ALA A 453 20.64 -22.29 27.72
C ALA A 453 19.46 -21.32 27.50
N PHE A 454 19.59 -20.05 27.92
CA PHE A 454 18.61 -19.01 27.62
C PHE A 454 18.42 -18.85 26.11
N ALA A 455 19.51 -18.75 25.34
CA ALA A 455 19.45 -18.59 23.90
C ALA A 455 18.81 -19.81 23.18
N GLU A 456 19.22 -21.03 23.55
CA GLU A 456 18.68 -22.28 23.01
C GLU A 456 17.20 -22.49 23.37
N SER A 457 16.78 -22.02 24.55
CA SER A 457 15.36 -22.08 24.95
C SER A 457 14.47 -21.15 24.11
N ARG A 458 15.03 -20.04 23.58
CA ARG A 458 14.30 -18.99 22.86
C ARG A 458 14.23 -19.24 21.36
N ILE A 459 15.33 -19.70 20.75
CA ILE A 459 15.41 -19.92 19.31
C ILE A 459 14.96 -21.34 18.94
N ARG A 460 13.72 -21.49 18.49
CA ARG A 460 13.10 -22.80 18.26
C ARG A 460 12.59 -22.95 16.83
N ALA A 461 13.07 -23.98 16.14
CA ALA A 461 12.61 -24.29 14.78
C ALA A 461 11.10 -24.60 14.72
N THR A 462 10.52 -25.14 15.79
CA THR A 462 9.10 -25.50 15.86
C THR A 462 8.19 -24.27 15.96
N THR A 463 8.50 -23.29 16.81
CA THR A 463 7.70 -22.05 16.91
C THR A 463 7.82 -21.21 15.64
N ILE A 464 9.02 -21.09 15.07
CA ILE A 464 9.25 -20.39 13.79
C ILE A 464 8.46 -21.08 12.66
N ALA A 465 8.44 -22.42 12.61
CA ALA A 465 7.65 -23.14 11.61
C ALA A 465 6.12 -23.02 11.81
N ALA A 466 5.66 -22.91 13.07
CA ALA A 466 4.26 -22.69 13.40
C ALA A 466 3.82 -21.26 13.10
N GLU A 467 4.69 -20.27 13.29
CA GLU A 467 4.46 -18.87 12.94
C GLU A 467 4.07 -18.71 11.46
N ASP A 468 4.80 -19.36 10.54
CA ASP A 468 4.48 -19.38 9.11
C ASP A 468 3.05 -19.86 8.85
N VAL A 469 2.64 -20.96 9.49
CA VAL A 469 1.30 -21.54 9.35
C VAL A 469 0.24 -20.61 9.92
N LEU A 470 0.51 -19.99 11.08
CA LEU A 470 -0.40 -19.06 11.73
C LEU A 470 -0.55 -17.76 10.94
N HIS A 471 0.48 -17.31 10.22
CA HIS A 471 0.33 -16.22 9.25
C HIS A 471 -0.61 -16.59 8.12
N ASP A 472 -0.48 -17.79 7.55
CA ASP A 472 -1.32 -18.22 6.43
C ASP A 472 -2.75 -18.49 6.86
N LEU A 473 -2.98 -18.93 8.10
CA LEU A 473 -4.32 -19.06 8.71
C LEU A 473 -4.97 -17.71 9.00
N GLY A 474 -4.19 -16.65 9.16
CA GLY A 474 -4.67 -15.35 9.65
C GLY A 474 -4.75 -15.28 11.18
N ALA A 475 -4.00 -16.12 11.89
CA ALA A 475 -3.88 -16.07 13.34
C ALA A 475 -2.76 -15.12 13.79
N MET A 476 -1.74 -14.88 12.97
CA MET A 476 -0.83 -13.74 13.13
C MET A 476 -1.34 -12.56 12.31
N SER A 477 -1.50 -11.39 12.94
CA SER A 477 -2.26 -10.28 12.34
C SER A 477 -1.40 -9.20 11.72
N ILE A 478 -0.16 -9.06 12.19
CA ILE A 478 0.76 -7.98 11.80
C ILE A 478 2.15 -8.53 11.46
N THR A 479 2.79 -7.94 10.46
CA THR A 479 4.23 -8.09 10.18
C THR A 479 4.92 -6.76 10.41
N SER A 480 6.05 -6.78 11.11
CA SER A 480 6.84 -5.61 11.50
C SER A 480 8.33 -5.89 11.37
N SER A 481 9.20 -4.89 11.54
CA SER A 481 10.63 -5.12 11.40
C SER A 481 11.28 -5.67 12.65
N ASP A 482 11.27 -4.90 13.75
CA ASP A 482 12.26 -4.89 14.84
C ASP A 482 13.59 -4.19 14.48
N ALA A 483 13.48 -3.06 13.78
CA ALA A 483 14.58 -2.42 13.06
C ALA A 483 15.90 -2.32 13.85
N GLN A 484 16.94 -3.05 13.43
CA GLN A 484 18.27 -3.10 14.06
C GLN A 484 18.32 -3.64 15.51
N ALA A 485 17.25 -4.28 15.98
CA ALA A 485 17.16 -4.89 17.31
C ALA A 485 16.57 -6.30 17.21
N MET A 486 17.14 -7.14 16.34
CA MET A 486 16.56 -8.40 15.84
C MET A 486 15.55 -8.22 14.69
N GLY A 487 15.80 -7.27 13.79
CA GLY A 487 14.90 -6.97 12.67
C GLY A 487 15.47 -6.06 11.60
N ARG A 488 14.83 -6.07 10.41
CA ARG A 488 15.33 -5.37 9.21
C ARG A 488 14.28 -4.42 8.64
N ILE A 489 14.43 -3.11 8.83
CA ILE A 489 13.40 -2.13 8.42
C ILE A 489 13.06 -2.17 6.93
N GLY A 490 14.04 -2.48 6.07
CA GLY A 490 13.86 -2.57 4.62
C GLY A 490 13.14 -3.84 4.13
N GLU A 491 12.76 -4.75 5.02
CA GLU A 491 12.28 -6.09 4.63
C GLU A 491 10.86 -6.42 5.11
N VAL A 492 10.14 -5.51 5.76
CA VAL A 492 8.74 -5.75 6.22
C VAL A 492 7.84 -6.23 5.07
N VAL A 493 7.84 -5.48 3.96
CA VAL A 493 7.05 -5.82 2.77
C VAL A 493 7.56 -7.12 2.15
N THR A 494 8.87 -7.23 1.91
CA THR A 494 9.52 -8.40 1.30
C THR A 494 9.19 -9.70 2.02
N ARG A 495 9.38 -9.71 3.36
CA ARG A 495 9.24 -10.88 4.21
C ARG A 495 7.79 -11.34 4.31
N THR A 496 6.85 -10.38 4.32
CA THR A 496 5.42 -10.68 4.24
C THR A 496 5.10 -11.50 2.98
N TRP A 497 5.63 -11.10 1.82
CA TRP A 497 5.38 -11.81 0.56
C TRP A 497 6.14 -13.13 0.43
N GLN A 498 7.33 -13.24 1.04
CA GLN A 498 8.09 -14.49 1.10
C GLN A 498 7.35 -15.55 1.93
N VAL A 499 6.77 -15.18 3.08
CA VAL A 499 5.94 -16.12 3.87
C VAL A 499 4.72 -16.56 3.08
N ALA A 500 3.99 -15.64 2.44
CA ALA A 500 2.86 -16.00 1.59
C ALA A 500 3.24 -16.98 0.46
N HIS A 501 4.41 -16.78 -0.14
CA HIS A 501 4.95 -17.68 -1.17
C HIS A 501 5.26 -19.07 -0.62
N VAL A 502 6.01 -19.17 0.49
CA VAL A 502 6.37 -20.46 1.09
C VAL A 502 5.12 -21.20 1.56
N MET A 503 4.13 -20.49 2.13
CA MET A 503 2.87 -21.09 2.55
C MET A 503 2.01 -21.55 1.39
N LYS A 504 2.03 -20.86 0.25
CA LYS A 504 1.44 -21.39 -0.98
C LYS A 504 2.09 -22.69 -1.42
N ALA A 505 3.42 -22.76 -1.45
CA ALA A 505 4.13 -23.96 -1.85
C ALA A 505 3.86 -25.13 -0.90
N ARG A 506 3.74 -24.84 0.40
CA ARG A 506 3.56 -25.84 1.46
C ARG A 506 2.12 -26.33 1.60
N ARG A 507 1.14 -25.42 1.59
CA ARG A 507 -0.26 -25.72 1.92
C ARG A 507 -1.20 -25.63 0.71
N GLY A 508 -0.71 -25.19 -0.44
CA GLY A 508 -1.51 -25.01 -1.65
C GLY A 508 -2.43 -23.79 -1.57
N ALA A 509 -3.57 -23.88 -2.26
CA ALA A 509 -4.59 -22.83 -2.26
C ALA A 509 -5.40 -22.84 -0.95
N LEU A 510 -5.91 -21.67 -0.53
CA LEU A 510 -6.65 -21.51 0.74
C LEU A 510 -8.07 -22.13 0.74
N GLY A 511 -8.50 -22.81 -0.33
CA GLY A 511 -9.82 -23.45 -0.39
C GLY A 511 -11.00 -22.45 -0.42
N THR A 512 -10.81 -21.28 -1.01
CA THR A 512 -11.82 -20.23 -1.19
C THR A 512 -12.34 -20.19 -2.63
N ASP A 513 -13.52 -19.62 -2.83
CA ASP A 513 -14.10 -19.33 -4.16
C ASP A 513 -13.48 -18.06 -4.80
N GLU A 514 -12.64 -17.31 -4.08
CA GLU A 514 -11.91 -16.17 -4.65
C GLU A 514 -10.91 -16.63 -5.74
N PRO A 515 -10.77 -15.88 -6.84
CA PRO A 515 -9.89 -16.26 -7.94
C PRO A 515 -8.40 -16.18 -7.56
N ALA A 516 -7.59 -16.99 -8.25
CA ALA A 516 -6.14 -17.04 -8.10
C ALA A 516 -5.69 -17.14 -6.62
N ASP A 517 -4.78 -16.26 -6.17
CA ASP A 517 -4.36 -16.17 -4.78
C ASP A 517 -4.93 -14.92 -4.08
N ASN A 518 -6.06 -14.36 -4.55
CA ASN A 518 -6.57 -13.06 -4.10
C ASN A 518 -6.79 -12.99 -2.59
N LEU A 519 -7.46 -13.97 -1.99
CA LEU A 519 -7.66 -14.00 -0.53
C LEU A 519 -6.32 -13.99 0.22
N ARG A 520 -5.34 -14.77 -0.24
CA ARG A 520 -3.99 -14.80 0.37
C ARG A 520 -3.32 -13.44 0.20
N ALA A 521 -3.33 -12.86 -0.99
CA ALA A 521 -2.71 -11.56 -1.23
C ALA A 521 -3.35 -10.45 -0.37
N ARG A 522 -4.67 -10.42 -0.26
CA ARG A 522 -5.43 -9.47 0.58
C ARG A 522 -5.15 -9.68 2.07
N ARG A 523 -5.11 -10.93 2.53
CA ARG A 523 -4.74 -11.29 3.92
C ARG A 523 -3.35 -10.78 4.27
N TYR A 524 -2.38 -10.95 3.37
CA TYR A 524 -0.98 -10.60 3.64
C TYR A 524 -0.69 -9.10 3.46
N VAL A 525 -1.27 -8.41 2.48
CA VAL A 525 -1.12 -6.94 2.39
C VAL A 525 -1.68 -6.25 3.64
N ALA A 526 -2.78 -6.76 4.21
CA ALA A 526 -3.37 -6.23 5.43
C ALA A 526 -2.41 -6.24 6.64
N LYS A 527 -1.47 -7.19 6.70
CA LYS A 527 -0.54 -7.37 7.83
C LYS A 527 0.44 -6.22 8.01
N TYR A 528 0.77 -5.49 6.95
CA TYR A 528 1.66 -4.32 7.01
C TYR A 528 0.97 -3.02 6.56
N THR A 529 -0.34 -3.02 6.29
CA THR A 529 -1.09 -1.80 5.93
C THR A 529 -2.18 -1.51 6.96
N ILE A 530 -3.34 -2.12 6.84
CA ILE A 530 -4.52 -1.75 7.62
C ILE A 530 -4.48 -2.28 9.05
N ASN A 531 -3.93 -3.49 9.29
CA ASN A 531 -3.94 -4.07 10.64
C ASN A 531 -3.05 -3.29 11.62
N PRO A 532 -1.82 -2.87 11.27
CA PRO A 532 -1.05 -1.95 12.09
C PRO A 532 -1.79 -0.63 12.34
N ALA A 533 -2.52 -0.11 11.34
CA ALA A 533 -3.28 1.12 11.49
C ALA A 533 -4.42 0.98 12.51
N VAL A 534 -5.20 -0.11 12.42
CA VAL A 534 -6.30 -0.42 13.34
C VAL A 534 -5.77 -0.67 14.75
N ALA A 535 -4.69 -1.45 14.88
CA ALA A 535 -4.10 -1.78 16.18
C ALA A 535 -3.64 -0.55 16.98
N HIS A 536 -3.25 0.52 16.28
CA HIS A 536 -2.74 1.75 16.87
C HIS A 536 -3.69 2.95 16.70
N GLY A 537 -4.93 2.76 16.25
CA GLY A 537 -5.96 3.80 16.21
C GLY A 537 -5.70 4.91 15.20
N ILE A 538 -5.12 4.59 14.04
CA ILE A 538 -4.79 5.55 12.97
C ILE A 538 -5.40 5.20 11.61
N ASP A 539 -6.26 4.18 11.57
CA ASP A 539 -6.88 3.65 10.35
C ASP A 539 -7.83 4.65 9.68
N ALA A 540 -8.34 5.68 10.39
CA ALA A 540 -9.06 6.78 9.77
C ALA A 540 -8.18 7.65 8.84
N HIS A 541 -6.86 7.60 8.99
CA HIS A 541 -5.91 8.45 8.28
C HIS A 541 -5.11 7.70 7.22
N VAL A 542 -4.71 6.45 7.49
CA VAL A 542 -3.76 5.68 6.68
C VAL A 542 -4.12 4.18 6.64
N GLY A 543 -3.28 3.36 6.01
CA GLY A 543 -3.35 1.90 6.06
C GLY A 543 -4.15 1.24 4.93
N SER A 544 -4.76 2.01 4.03
CA SER A 544 -5.47 1.48 2.85
C SER A 544 -5.67 2.54 1.77
N VAL A 545 -5.95 2.10 0.55
CA VAL A 545 -6.28 2.91 -0.63
C VAL A 545 -7.80 3.16 -0.63
N GLU A 546 -8.26 4.00 0.30
CA GLU A 546 -9.68 4.33 0.49
C GLU A 546 -9.92 5.84 0.46
N PRO A 547 -11.04 6.33 -0.11
CA PRO A 547 -11.39 7.74 -0.09
C PRO A 547 -11.38 8.35 1.33
N GLY A 548 -10.92 9.59 1.43
CA GLY A 548 -10.78 10.32 2.69
C GLY A 548 -9.42 10.14 3.37
N LYS A 549 -8.73 9.02 3.15
CA LYS A 549 -7.41 8.76 3.74
C LYS A 549 -6.32 9.60 3.07
N LEU A 550 -5.18 9.76 3.75
CA LEU A 550 -3.99 10.37 3.16
C LEU A 550 -3.57 9.59 1.93
N ALA A 551 -3.14 10.30 0.88
CA ALA A 551 -2.56 9.70 -0.32
C ALA A 551 -1.11 9.25 -0.06
N ASP A 552 -0.94 8.36 0.91
CA ASP A 552 0.28 7.62 1.20
C ASP A 552 0.23 6.33 0.40
N LEU A 553 0.83 6.36 -0.79
CA LEU A 553 0.62 5.36 -1.84
C LEU A 553 1.94 4.90 -2.42
N VAL A 554 2.02 3.63 -2.79
CA VAL A 554 3.23 3.04 -3.37
C VAL A 554 2.91 2.37 -4.68
N LEU A 555 3.66 2.75 -5.71
CA LEU A 555 3.47 2.27 -7.08
C LEU A 555 4.60 1.30 -7.44
N TRP A 556 4.21 0.10 -7.86
CA TRP A 556 5.11 -1.01 -8.12
C TRP A 556 5.05 -1.42 -9.59
N GLU A 557 6.22 -1.66 -10.20
CA GLU A 557 6.26 -2.52 -11.38
C GLU A 557 5.99 -3.96 -10.94
N PRO A 558 5.14 -4.75 -11.63
CA PRO A 558 4.81 -6.10 -11.19
C PRO A 558 6.04 -7.00 -10.98
N ARG A 559 7.09 -6.81 -11.78
CA ARG A 559 8.36 -7.57 -11.65
C ARG A 559 9.20 -7.21 -10.42
N PHE A 560 8.97 -6.05 -9.79
CA PHE A 560 9.66 -5.58 -8.59
C PHE A 560 8.72 -5.45 -7.38
N PHE A 561 7.49 -5.96 -7.51
CA PHE A 561 6.48 -5.89 -6.47
C PHE A 561 7.00 -6.53 -5.18
N GLY A 562 6.85 -5.82 -4.07
CA GLY A 562 7.22 -6.32 -2.75
C GLY A 562 8.70 -6.22 -2.41
N ILE A 563 9.56 -5.68 -3.29
CA ILE A 563 11.00 -5.51 -2.99
C ILE A 563 11.51 -4.09 -3.23
N ARG A 564 11.24 -3.48 -4.38
CA ARG A 564 11.67 -2.12 -4.71
C ARG A 564 10.58 -1.39 -5.50
N PRO A 565 9.93 -0.35 -4.93
CA PRO A 565 8.88 0.39 -5.62
C PRO A 565 9.44 1.31 -6.70
N SER A 566 8.58 1.75 -7.60
CA SER A 566 8.90 2.78 -8.59
C SER A 566 8.77 4.19 -8.01
N VAL A 567 7.74 4.41 -7.20
CA VAL A 567 7.39 5.70 -6.59
C VAL A 567 6.75 5.46 -5.22
N VAL A 568 7.10 6.28 -4.24
CA VAL A 568 6.48 6.36 -2.92
C VAL A 568 5.93 7.77 -2.74
N LEU A 569 4.62 7.87 -2.56
CA LEU A 569 3.91 9.11 -2.31
C LEU A 569 3.67 9.28 -0.80
N LYS A 570 3.82 10.52 -0.33
CA LYS A 570 3.43 10.94 1.01
C LYS A 570 2.50 12.14 0.87
N GLY A 571 1.29 12.06 1.41
CA GLY A 571 0.31 13.14 1.32
C GLY A 571 0.08 13.62 -0.11
N GLY A 572 0.09 12.69 -1.09
CA GLY A 572 -0.14 13.00 -2.51
C GLY A 572 1.07 13.54 -3.29
N ALA A 573 2.18 13.86 -2.63
CA ALA A 573 3.42 14.26 -3.29
C ALA A 573 4.43 13.11 -3.34
N ILE A 574 5.25 13.05 -4.39
CA ILE A 574 6.29 12.03 -4.50
C ILE A 574 7.41 12.34 -3.50
N ALA A 575 7.59 11.48 -2.50
CA ALA A 575 8.65 11.59 -1.51
C ALA A 575 9.92 10.87 -1.97
N TRP A 576 9.78 9.64 -2.50
CA TRP A 576 10.89 8.81 -2.96
C TRP A 576 10.57 8.17 -4.32
N ALA A 577 11.56 8.02 -5.20
CA ALA A 577 11.37 7.39 -6.50
C ALA A 577 12.64 6.73 -7.06
N ALA A 578 12.44 5.76 -7.95
CA ALA A 578 13.50 5.17 -8.74
C ALA A 578 13.97 6.16 -9.83
N LEU A 579 15.16 6.73 -9.64
CA LEU A 579 15.72 7.78 -10.50
C LEU A 579 17.17 7.46 -10.90
N GLY A 580 17.44 7.63 -12.19
CA GLY A 580 18.74 7.50 -12.83
C GLY A 580 19.77 8.57 -12.45
N ASP A 581 20.76 8.75 -13.31
CA ASP A 581 21.73 9.85 -13.22
C ASP A 581 21.01 11.21 -13.35
N PRO A 582 21.11 12.10 -12.34
CA PRO A 582 20.53 13.45 -12.41
C PRO A 582 21.05 14.32 -13.56
N ASN A 583 22.22 14.00 -14.12
CA ASN A 583 22.79 14.73 -15.26
C ASN A 583 22.36 14.16 -16.63
N ALA A 584 21.58 13.08 -16.66
CA ALA A 584 21.13 12.47 -17.90
C ALA A 584 20.03 13.28 -18.60
N SER A 585 19.86 13.06 -19.92
CA SER A 585 18.85 13.74 -20.74
C SER A 585 17.41 13.29 -20.48
N ILE A 586 17.23 12.16 -19.79
CA ILE A 586 15.96 11.55 -19.38
C ILE A 586 16.19 10.82 -18.04
N PRO A 587 15.16 10.45 -17.25
CA PRO A 587 15.35 9.98 -15.87
C PRO A 587 15.75 8.51 -15.71
N SER A 588 15.81 7.71 -16.78
CA SER A 588 16.07 6.26 -16.75
C SER A 588 17.52 5.76 -16.92
N PRO A 589 18.51 6.55 -17.42
CA PRO A 589 19.89 6.10 -17.53
C PRO A 589 20.53 5.80 -16.17
N GLN A 590 21.39 4.79 -16.14
CA GLN A 590 22.04 4.30 -14.92
C GLN A 590 22.99 5.34 -14.30
N PRO A 591 23.23 5.30 -12.98
CA PRO A 591 22.67 4.36 -12.01
C PRO A 591 21.27 4.76 -11.54
N VAL A 592 20.30 3.85 -11.68
CA VAL A 592 18.94 4.01 -11.13
C VAL A 592 18.95 3.57 -9.68
N LEU A 593 18.66 4.50 -8.77
CA LEU A 593 18.60 4.29 -7.33
C LEU A 593 17.27 4.80 -6.78
N MET A 594 16.88 4.34 -5.60
CA MET A 594 15.83 4.99 -4.82
C MET A 594 16.38 6.31 -4.26
N ARG A 595 15.82 7.43 -4.69
CA ARG A 595 16.27 8.78 -4.33
C ARG A 595 15.13 9.61 -3.71
N PRO A 596 15.46 10.57 -2.83
CA PRO A 596 14.50 11.60 -2.44
C PRO A 596 14.04 12.38 -3.67
N ALA A 597 12.76 12.73 -3.69
CA ALA A 597 12.17 13.67 -4.64
C ALA A 597 11.67 14.91 -3.88
N PHE A 598 10.92 15.79 -4.54
CA PHE A 598 10.52 17.07 -3.92
C PHE A 598 9.65 16.94 -2.67
N GLY A 599 8.92 15.84 -2.49
CA GLY A 599 8.14 15.60 -1.27
C GLY A 599 9.01 15.44 -0.01
N ASP A 600 10.26 15.00 -0.14
CA ASP A 600 11.21 14.95 0.98
C ASP A 600 11.49 16.35 1.55
N ALA A 601 11.65 17.34 0.68
CA ALA A 601 11.98 18.72 1.07
C ALA A 601 10.84 19.42 1.83
N ILE A 602 9.60 18.96 1.69
CA ILE A 602 8.40 19.50 2.35
C ILE A 602 7.74 18.48 3.29
N ALA A 603 8.51 17.52 3.78
CA ALA A 603 8.05 16.42 4.63
C ALA A 603 7.04 16.78 5.74
N PRO A 604 7.20 17.89 6.51
CA PRO A 604 6.25 18.25 7.57
C PRO A 604 4.83 18.54 7.06
N GLU A 605 4.69 19.05 5.83
CA GLU A 605 3.40 19.39 5.22
C GLU A 605 2.64 18.14 4.73
N LEU A 606 3.37 17.05 4.50
CA LEU A 606 2.85 15.81 3.93
C LEU A 606 2.58 14.72 4.97
N SER A 607 3.08 14.90 6.19
CA SER A 607 3.17 13.84 7.20
C SER A 607 2.39 14.18 8.47
N MET A 608 2.08 13.16 9.27
CA MET A 608 1.40 13.31 10.56
C MET A 608 2.23 12.71 11.70
N THR A 609 2.22 13.36 12.86
CA THR A 609 2.64 12.73 14.11
C THR A 609 1.38 12.42 14.91
N PHE A 610 1.15 11.16 15.26
CA PHE A 610 0.04 10.81 16.11
C PHE A 610 0.47 10.77 17.58
N VAL A 611 -0.40 11.26 18.46
CA VAL A 611 -0.17 11.41 19.90
C VAL A 611 -1.44 11.12 20.68
N ALA A 612 -1.33 10.99 22.00
CA ALA A 612 -2.49 10.97 22.90
C ALA A 612 -3.39 12.20 22.68
N PRO A 613 -4.73 12.05 22.69
CA PRO A 613 -5.66 13.16 22.49
C PRO A 613 -5.38 14.37 23.39
N ALA A 614 -5.12 14.14 24.67
CA ALA A 614 -4.85 15.20 25.62
C ALA A 614 -3.54 15.97 25.36
N ALA A 615 -2.53 15.32 24.76
CA ALA A 615 -1.29 16.02 24.39
C ALA A 615 -1.53 17.02 23.25
N LEU A 616 -2.44 16.69 22.33
CA LEU A 616 -2.88 17.62 21.28
C LEU A 616 -3.63 18.81 21.88
N GLU A 617 -4.56 18.55 22.81
CA GLU A 617 -5.33 19.58 23.50
C GLU A 617 -4.46 20.52 24.37
N ASP A 618 -3.38 20.00 24.95
CA ASP A 618 -2.40 20.75 25.74
C ASP A 618 -1.37 21.53 24.89
N GLY A 619 -1.61 21.67 23.58
CA GLY A 619 -0.78 22.51 22.70
C GLY A 619 0.65 21.98 22.50
N LEU A 620 0.84 20.65 22.51
CA LEU A 620 2.18 20.04 22.37
C LEU A 620 2.94 20.55 21.14
N ALA A 621 2.26 20.75 20.01
CA ALA A 621 2.87 21.26 18.78
C ALA A 621 3.58 22.60 19.01
N ASP A 622 2.90 23.56 19.66
CA ASP A 622 3.44 24.89 19.96
C ASP A 622 4.56 24.82 21.00
N ARG A 623 4.40 23.99 22.03
CA ARG A 623 5.43 23.79 23.08
C ARG A 623 6.73 23.25 22.51
N LEU A 624 6.66 22.38 21.50
CA LEU A 624 7.80 21.75 20.86
C LEU A 624 8.27 22.49 19.59
N GLY A 625 7.50 23.44 19.07
CA GLY A 625 7.78 24.13 17.82
C GLY A 625 7.77 23.19 16.59
N LEU A 626 6.86 22.22 16.58
CA LEU A 626 6.74 21.25 15.48
C LEU A 626 6.07 21.90 14.27
N ARG A 627 6.56 21.58 13.07
CA ARG A 627 5.95 22.03 11.81
C ARG A 627 4.95 21.02 11.29
N ARG A 628 5.17 19.75 11.57
CA ARG A 628 4.29 18.66 11.15
C ARG A 628 2.94 18.75 11.86
N THR A 629 1.88 18.39 11.15
CA THR A 629 0.54 18.24 11.74
C THR A 629 0.54 17.15 12.80
N LEU A 630 0.02 17.46 14.00
CA LEU A 630 -0.29 16.47 15.02
C LEU A 630 -1.74 16.01 14.87
N ALA A 631 -1.99 14.72 15.07
CA ALA A 631 -3.32 14.16 15.21
C ALA A 631 -3.42 13.28 16.45
N ALA A 632 -4.63 13.19 16.99
CA ALA A 632 -4.91 12.25 18.05
C ALA A 632 -5.01 10.83 17.48
N VAL A 633 -4.46 9.85 18.21
CA VAL A 633 -4.86 8.45 17.99
C VAL A 633 -6.32 8.28 18.42
N ALA A 634 -7.06 7.42 17.71
CA ALA A 634 -8.36 6.95 18.17
C ALA A 634 -8.18 6.02 19.37
N ASP A 635 -9.23 5.89 20.18
CA ASP A 635 -9.26 4.96 21.30
C ASP A 635 -9.05 3.52 20.80
N THR A 636 -7.99 2.86 21.29
CA THR A 636 -7.64 1.49 20.90
C THR A 636 -8.10 0.43 21.90
N ARG A 637 -8.74 0.82 23.02
CA ARG A 637 -8.97 -0.10 24.14
C ARG A 637 -10.03 -1.17 23.85
N GLY A 638 -10.92 -0.89 22.90
CA GLY A 638 -11.89 -1.85 22.37
C GLY A 638 -11.38 -2.72 21.22
N VAL A 639 -10.17 -2.47 20.70
CA VAL A 639 -9.64 -3.18 19.53
C VAL A 639 -9.12 -4.55 19.93
N GLY A 640 -9.54 -5.59 19.22
CA GLY A 640 -9.07 -6.96 19.44
C GLY A 640 -8.84 -7.73 18.14
N LYS A 641 -8.71 -9.04 18.27
CA LYS A 641 -8.44 -9.96 17.16
C LYS A 641 -9.51 -9.89 16.06
N ALA A 642 -10.78 -9.72 16.45
CA ALA A 642 -11.92 -9.61 15.53
C ALA A 642 -11.84 -8.37 14.60
N ASP A 643 -11.08 -7.34 14.98
CA ASP A 643 -10.93 -6.12 14.19
C ASP A 643 -9.81 -6.23 13.14
N MET A 644 -8.97 -7.27 13.23
CA MET A 644 -7.86 -7.50 12.32
C MET A 644 -8.36 -8.02 10.97
N ARG A 645 -8.31 -7.15 9.96
CA ARG A 645 -8.84 -7.43 8.61
C ARG A 645 -8.20 -8.69 8.03
N LEU A 646 -9.04 -9.69 7.75
CA LEU A 646 -8.67 -10.99 7.18
C LEU A 646 -7.68 -11.82 8.02
N ASN A 647 -7.43 -11.40 9.27
CA ASN A 647 -6.45 -11.98 10.17
C ASN A 647 -6.99 -12.05 11.62
N ASP A 648 -8.20 -12.54 11.75
CA ASP A 648 -9.00 -12.65 12.98
C ASP A 648 -9.07 -14.08 13.53
N ALA A 649 -8.30 -15.02 12.97
CA ALA A 649 -8.34 -16.42 13.38
C ALA A 649 -7.80 -16.61 14.81
N MET A 650 -8.45 -17.50 15.56
CA MET A 650 -8.07 -17.87 16.93
C MET A 650 -8.03 -19.40 17.05
N PRO A 651 -7.05 -20.07 16.40
CA PRO A 651 -6.94 -21.52 16.46
C PRO A 651 -6.56 -21.97 17.89
N ARG A 652 -6.81 -23.23 18.23
CA ARG A 652 -6.22 -23.83 19.43
C ARG A 652 -4.74 -24.10 19.15
N ILE A 653 -3.86 -23.59 20.00
CA ILE A 653 -2.40 -23.79 19.90
C ILE A 653 -1.98 -24.55 21.14
N ASP A 654 -1.59 -25.81 20.97
CA ASP A 654 -1.08 -26.67 22.05
C ASP A 654 0.45 -26.79 21.89
N ILE A 655 1.22 -26.46 22.92
CA ILE A 655 2.68 -26.52 22.92
C ILE A 655 3.13 -27.44 24.04
N ASP A 656 3.85 -28.52 23.68
CA ASP A 656 4.40 -29.45 24.66
C ASP A 656 5.64 -28.83 25.33
N PRO A 657 5.68 -28.70 26.67
CA PRO A 657 6.72 -27.96 27.37
C PRO A 657 8.07 -28.68 27.41
N GLU A 658 8.12 -30.00 27.14
CA GLU A 658 9.36 -30.77 27.16
C GLU A 658 9.96 -30.96 25.77
N SER A 659 9.11 -31.26 24.78
CA SER A 659 9.51 -31.56 23.41
C SER A 659 9.40 -30.37 22.46
N PHE A 660 8.75 -29.28 22.88
CA PHE A 660 8.40 -28.10 22.07
C PHE A 660 7.63 -28.43 20.80
N ALA A 661 6.96 -29.58 20.79
CA ALA A 661 6.06 -29.96 19.73
C ALA A 661 4.82 -29.06 19.76
N ILE A 662 4.39 -28.61 18.58
CA ILE A 662 3.27 -27.67 18.44
C ILE A 662 2.18 -28.32 17.61
N ASP A 663 0.96 -28.32 18.15
CA ASP A 663 -0.25 -28.73 17.45
C ASP A 663 -1.14 -27.49 17.27
N VAL A 664 -1.56 -27.20 16.02
CA VAL A 664 -2.50 -26.12 15.70
C VAL A 664 -3.81 -26.75 15.25
N ASP A 665 -4.89 -26.53 16.00
CA ASP A 665 -6.19 -27.21 15.84
C ASP A 665 -6.06 -28.75 15.81
N GLY A 666 -5.08 -29.29 16.53
CA GLY A 666 -4.75 -30.72 16.57
C GLY A 666 -3.90 -31.23 15.40
N GLU A 667 -3.45 -30.36 14.49
CA GLU A 667 -2.49 -30.68 13.43
C GLU A 667 -1.05 -30.43 13.91
N ARG A 668 -0.23 -31.49 13.93
CA ARG A 668 1.20 -31.39 14.28
C ARG A 668 1.98 -30.59 13.25
N ILE A 669 2.58 -29.50 13.69
CA ILE A 669 3.46 -28.69 12.84
C ILE A 669 4.88 -29.24 12.89
N ALA A 670 5.33 -29.82 11.77
CA ALA A 670 6.72 -30.21 11.58
C ALA A 670 7.53 -29.04 10.98
N PRO A 671 8.76 -28.77 11.45
CA PRO A 671 9.66 -27.82 10.80
C PRO A 671 10.00 -28.27 9.37
N ALA A 672 9.78 -27.38 8.40
CA ALA A 672 10.07 -27.62 6.97
C ALA A 672 10.70 -26.35 6.37
N PRO A 673 11.96 -26.05 6.68
CA PRO A 673 12.61 -24.81 6.27
C PRO A 673 12.74 -24.72 4.74
N ALA A 674 12.45 -23.53 4.19
CA ALA A 674 12.70 -23.24 2.78
C ALA A 674 14.21 -23.13 2.49
N ASP A 675 14.66 -23.74 1.40
CA ASP A 675 16.04 -23.68 0.92
C ASP A 675 16.32 -22.45 0.03
N ARG A 676 15.26 -21.88 -0.57
CA ARG A 676 15.31 -20.70 -1.43
C ARG A 676 14.08 -19.83 -1.25
N LEU A 677 14.25 -18.53 -1.47
CA LEU A 677 13.16 -17.55 -1.44
C LEU A 677 13.16 -16.69 -2.72
N PRO A 678 11.98 -16.26 -3.20
CA PRO A 678 11.86 -15.17 -4.16
C PRO A 678 12.24 -13.84 -3.50
N LEU A 679 12.26 -12.74 -4.26
CA LEU A 679 12.56 -11.40 -3.72
C LEU A 679 13.91 -11.34 -2.98
N ALA A 680 14.91 -12.06 -3.48
CA ALA A 680 16.24 -12.13 -2.89
C ALA A 680 17.33 -11.91 -3.96
N GLN A 681 18.10 -12.95 -4.31
CA GLN A 681 19.31 -12.86 -5.13
C GLN A 681 19.08 -12.33 -6.56
N LEU A 682 17.84 -12.31 -7.06
CA LEU A 682 17.52 -11.72 -8.37
C LEU A 682 17.48 -10.18 -8.36
N TYR A 683 17.38 -9.57 -7.19
CA TYR A 683 17.10 -8.14 -7.05
C TYR A 683 18.13 -7.39 -6.21
N THR A 684 18.77 -8.06 -5.26
CA THR A 684 19.75 -7.45 -4.38
C THR A 684 21.16 -7.74 -4.88
N MET A 685 22.01 -6.70 -4.85
CA MET A 685 23.43 -6.85 -5.20
C MET A 685 24.22 -7.53 -4.07
N PHE A 686 23.74 -7.39 -2.83
CA PHE A 686 24.33 -7.92 -1.60
C PHE A 686 23.24 -8.57 -0.75
#